data_AF-A0A1G2TZ59-F1
#
_entry.id   AF-A0A1G2TZ59-F1
#
_cell.length_a   1.000
_cell.length_b   1.000
_cell.length_c   1.000
_cell.angle_alpha   90.00
_cell.angle_beta   90.00
_cell.angle_gamma   90.00
#
_symmetry.space_group_name_H-M   'P 1'
#
loop_
_entity.id
_entity.type
_entity.pdbx_description
1 polymer ?
#
loop_
_entity_poly.entity_id
_entity_poly.type
_entity_poly.pdbx_seq_one_letter_code
_entity_poly.pdbx_strand_id
1 'polypeptide(L)'
;MWKLILESPFLHRREIIVITTSLLVFTIVLLFSNQLITFWSNFVIGEQMSQVEEGIQKELKNTAEERGQIIASETLVGALKRNSPLELLAIAQTEAKKRNLHFVVITDKDGFVLARSHLPTQTGDNFFLTSAYGRIIAEDETKAVTAVERGPRVYLIFVSSSQIFDKGVAIGGLTIGHSLNDSYATSFQQKYLNTGEQIVFYTPSEGIFGDSFNNKEKTGLISTYFSLGPDLTTPNLAGLSKEIKINGNYYAIRHIVFPGIEKSPGGAFVFFPVNHKLYSLFWASSITLSLFIFYFITLFLLKFLGHHKNRLPILLFIGLVLFITTYFIGFIKLDHGATELKKLPYLIYNSTMKFEPESDVISQSSEKTIAINVYTGGEAINAVSVRVKYDPETVSILDILTINSFCDPSLFLEKDIDEENGEIKITCGISNPGFFDTVGTVAEILLQPLDLKPISLEFTAGSQVLANDGLGTDVLRTVTNGYYQVVRQKFAESNIQNPIPIFSPSHPNSNRWYKNKNIRLLWPKLGGSTYYYSLSRGPKTEVGDKTLKTTSNELNTSVDDGVYYFNLQAKDATNKSGPVSNFKIMVDTTPPLAPKIKASNEIIKEGDTVRFDFTSEDVLSGLQSGFYVKMNKGIFLPVKPPFYVPFLESGEYPIVVRVFDKANNFSDNSIVIQVED
;
A
#
# COMPACT_ATOMS: atom_id res chain seq x y z
N MET A 1 -29.36 -37.43 -34.30
CA MET A 1 -29.30 -36.51 -35.46
C MET A 1 -28.41 -37.05 -36.57
N TRP A 2 -27.14 -37.42 -36.31
CA TRP A 2 -26.21 -38.02 -37.30
C TRP A 2 -26.75 -39.25 -38.04
N LYS A 3 -27.38 -40.19 -37.31
CA LYS A 3 -27.96 -41.41 -37.90
C LYS A 3 -29.11 -41.14 -38.88
N LEU A 4 -29.92 -40.11 -38.59
CA LEU A 4 -31.07 -39.69 -39.41
C LEU A 4 -30.66 -38.95 -40.70
N ILE A 5 -29.48 -38.34 -40.74
CA ILE A 5 -28.96 -37.63 -41.92
C ILE A 5 -28.29 -38.62 -42.89
N LEU A 6 -27.60 -39.64 -42.36
CA LEU A 6 -26.92 -40.68 -43.15
C LEU A 6 -27.87 -41.71 -43.77
N GLU A 7 -29.05 -41.94 -43.18
CA GLU A 7 -30.04 -42.93 -43.65
C GLU A 7 -31.18 -42.31 -44.49
N SER A 8 -31.09 -41.02 -44.83
CA SER A 8 -32.08 -40.35 -45.68
C SER A 8 -32.02 -40.87 -47.13
N PRO A 9 -33.11 -41.43 -47.69
CA PRO A 9 -33.13 -41.92 -49.08
C PRO A 9 -33.15 -40.78 -50.14
N PHE A 10 -33.08 -39.52 -49.71
CA PHE A 10 -33.20 -38.33 -50.55
C PHE A 10 -31.90 -37.54 -50.74
N LEU A 11 -30.77 -37.99 -50.17
CA LEU A 11 -29.48 -37.29 -50.27
C LEU A 11 -28.40 -38.16 -50.93
N HIS A 12 -27.79 -37.70 -52.01
CA HIS A 12 -26.67 -38.37 -52.68
C HIS A 12 -25.39 -38.33 -51.81
N ARG A 13 -24.50 -39.33 -51.94
CA ARG A 13 -23.25 -39.44 -51.16
C ARG A 13 -22.38 -38.17 -51.21
N ARG A 14 -22.43 -37.43 -52.33
CA ARG A 14 -21.76 -36.13 -52.51
C ARG A 14 -22.39 -35.00 -51.70
N GLU A 15 -23.71 -35.01 -51.49
CA GLU A 15 -24.44 -34.00 -50.71
C GLU A 15 -24.19 -34.17 -49.22
N ILE A 16 -24.11 -35.42 -48.74
CA ILE A 16 -23.75 -35.72 -47.34
C ILE A 16 -22.34 -35.22 -47.03
N ILE A 17 -21.38 -35.43 -47.95
CA ILE A 17 -19.99 -34.94 -47.78
C ILE A 17 -19.96 -33.42 -47.70
N VAL A 18 -20.71 -32.72 -48.57
CA VAL A 18 -20.77 -31.24 -48.60
C VAL A 18 -21.40 -30.67 -47.34
N ILE A 19 -22.50 -31.26 -46.86
CA ILE A 19 -23.18 -30.81 -45.63
C ILE A 19 -22.28 -31.06 -44.42
N THR A 20 -21.58 -32.20 -44.36
CA THR A 20 -20.73 -32.56 -43.22
C THR A 20 -19.45 -31.72 -43.15
N THR A 21 -18.78 -31.45 -44.27
CA THR A 21 -17.61 -30.54 -44.28
C THR A 21 -18.01 -29.10 -43.95
N SER A 22 -19.12 -28.62 -44.49
CA SER A 22 -19.61 -27.26 -44.20
C SER A 22 -20.03 -27.12 -42.73
N LEU A 23 -20.66 -28.15 -42.15
CA LEU A 23 -21.04 -28.17 -40.73
C LEU A 23 -19.82 -28.21 -39.82
N LEU A 24 -18.78 -28.97 -40.20
CA LEU A 24 -17.49 -29.01 -39.50
C LEU A 24 -16.88 -27.60 -39.43
N VAL A 25 -16.85 -26.88 -40.56
CA VAL A 25 -16.37 -25.49 -40.62
C VAL A 25 -17.19 -24.57 -39.71
N PHE A 26 -18.52 -24.68 -39.72
CA PHE A 26 -19.38 -23.90 -38.82
C PHE A 26 -19.09 -24.19 -37.34
N THR A 27 -18.94 -25.46 -36.95
CA THR A 27 -18.56 -25.83 -35.57
C THR A 27 -17.18 -25.34 -35.17
N ILE A 28 -16.21 -25.36 -36.09
CA ILE A 28 -14.87 -24.81 -35.86
C ILE A 28 -14.97 -23.31 -35.61
N VAL A 29 -15.68 -22.56 -36.46
CA VAL A 29 -15.85 -21.11 -36.27
C VAL A 29 -16.57 -20.78 -34.96
N LEU A 30 -17.57 -21.58 -34.57
CA LEU A 30 -18.23 -21.48 -33.26
C LEU A 30 -17.25 -21.68 -32.10
N LEU A 31 -16.43 -22.73 -32.14
CA LEU A 31 -15.43 -23.04 -31.11
C LEU A 31 -14.36 -21.95 -31.00
N PHE A 32 -13.92 -21.37 -32.11
CA PHE A 32 -12.88 -20.35 -32.15
C PHE A 32 -13.40 -18.92 -31.92
N SER A 33 -14.69 -18.64 -32.14
CA SER A 33 -15.27 -17.30 -31.97
C SER A 33 -15.04 -16.70 -30.57
N ASN A 34 -15.20 -17.52 -29.53
CA ASN A 34 -14.96 -17.11 -28.15
C ASN A 34 -13.47 -16.84 -27.89
N GLN A 35 -12.59 -17.69 -28.44
CA GLN A 35 -11.14 -17.50 -28.30
C GLN A 35 -10.65 -16.23 -29.01
N LEU A 36 -11.18 -15.94 -30.21
CA LEU A 36 -10.88 -14.73 -30.97
C LEU A 36 -11.26 -13.46 -30.21
N ILE A 37 -12.42 -13.43 -29.54
CA ILE A 37 -12.85 -12.28 -28.74
C ILE A 37 -11.94 -12.08 -27.52
N THR A 38 -11.64 -13.16 -26.79
CA THR A 38 -10.73 -13.07 -25.64
C THR A 38 -9.31 -12.68 -26.07
N PHE A 39 -8.85 -13.15 -27.23
CA PHE A 39 -7.57 -12.78 -27.80
C PHE A 39 -7.56 -11.30 -28.18
N TRP A 40 -8.58 -10.82 -28.88
CA TRP A 40 -8.67 -9.43 -29.31
C TRP A 40 -8.77 -8.46 -28.11
N SER A 41 -9.58 -8.78 -27.11
CA SER A 41 -9.65 -8.00 -25.87
C SER A 41 -8.30 -7.95 -25.15
N ASN A 42 -7.60 -9.09 -25.02
CA ASN A 42 -6.27 -9.11 -24.42
C ASN A 42 -5.23 -8.35 -25.25
N PHE A 43 -5.34 -8.37 -26.58
CA PHE A 43 -4.46 -7.63 -27.48
C PHE A 43 -4.66 -6.11 -27.30
N VAL A 44 -5.90 -5.63 -27.34
CA VAL A 44 -6.23 -4.21 -27.14
C VAL A 44 -5.78 -3.74 -25.75
N ILE A 45 -6.11 -4.49 -24.70
CA ILE A 45 -5.66 -4.15 -23.34
C ILE A 45 -4.12 -4.19 -23.25
N GLY A 46 -3.46 -5.10 -23.97
CA GLY A 46 -1.99 -5.17 -24.03
C GLY A 46 -1.36 -3.92 -24.65
N GLU A 47 -1.92 -3.42 -25.75
CA GLU A 47 -1.47 -2.16 -26.38
C GLU A 47 -1.69 -0.96 -25.45
N GLN A 48 -2.87 -0.87 -24.84
CA GLN A 48 -3.19 0.19 -23.88
C GLN A 48 -2.28 0.15 -22.65
N MET A 49 -1.92 -1.04 -22.16
CA MET A 49 -0.94 -1.19 -21.07
C MET A 49 0.45 -0.70 -21.48
N SER A 50 0.88 -0.95 -22.72
CA SER A 50 2.15 -0.40 -23.22
C SER A 50 2.16 1.13 -23.17
N GLN A 51 1.05 1.79 -23.51
CA GLN A 51 0.93 3.25 -23.42
C GLN A 51 1.04 3.76 -21.98
N VAL A 52 0.46 3.05 -21.02
CA VAL A 52 0.57 3.40 -19.59
C VAL A 52 2.01 3.27 -19.10
N GLU A 53 2.70 2.19 -19.45
CA GLU A 53 4.11 1.98 -19.09
C GLU A 53 5.02 3.03 -19.73
N GLU A 54 4.82 3.35 -21.01
CA GLU A 54 5.51 4.44 -21.70
C GLU A 54 5.26 5.80 -21.03
N GLY A 55 4.00 6.05 -20.59
CA GLY A 55 3.63 7.24 -19.84
C GLY A 55 4.42 7.38 -18.54
N ILE A 56 4.53 6.30 -17.76
CA ILE A 56 5.35 6.26 -16.54
C ILE A 56 6.82 6.56 -16.84
N GLN A 57 7.39 5.94 -17.88
CA GLN A 57 8.79 6.20 -18.27
C GLN A 57 9.00 7.66 -18.71
N LYS A 58 8.03 8.24 -19.41
CA LYS A 58 8.08 9.65 -19.82
C LYS A 58 8.02 10.59 -18.62
N GLU A 59 7.18 10.31 -17.62
CA GLU A 59 7.14 11.09 -16.37
C GLU A 59 8.48 11.06 -15.65
N LEU A 60 9.07 9.87 -15.46
CA LEU A 60 10.40 9.72 -14.85
C LEU A 60 11.45 10.53 -15.61
N LYS A 61 11.47 10.44 -16.94
CA LYS A 61 12.40 11.20 -17.78
C LYS A 61 12.21 12.72 -17.62
N ASN A 62 10.97 13.22 -17.67
CA ASN A 62 10.68 14.65 -17.52
C ASN A 62 11.15 15.17 -16.15
N THR A 63 10.86 14.44 -15.06
CA THR A 63 11.32 14.82 -13.72
C THR A 63 12.86 14.83 -13.63
N ALA A 64 13.55 13.92 -14.32
CA ALA A 64 15.01 13.92 -14.37
C ALA A 64 15.58 15.15 -15.11
N GLU A 65 14.93 15.58 -16.20
CA GLU A 65 15.31 16.79 -16.95
C GLU A 65 15.07 18.06 -16.13
N GLU A 66 13.93 18.16 -15.43
CA GLU A 66 13.61 19.27 -14.54
C GLU A 66 14.61 19.41 -13.41
N ARG A 67 15.02 18.30 -12.78
CA ARG A 67 16.09 18.28 -11.77
C ARG A 67 17.38 18.87 -12.34
N GLY A 68 17.78 18.45 -13.54
CA GLY A 68 18.98 18.96 -14.20
C GLY A 68 18.94 20.48 -14.40
N GLN A 69 17.78 21.04 -14.74
CA GLN A 69 17.61 22.47 -14.90
C GLN A 69 17.68 23.25 -13.57
N ILE A 70 17.15 22.69 -12.47
CA ILE A 70 17.19 23.35 -11.16
C ILE A 70 18.63 23.39 -10.61
N ILE A 71 19.39 22.30 -10.76
CA ILE A 71 20.77 22.20 -10.25
C ILE A 71 21.71 23.15 -10.99
N ALA A 72 21.42 23.45 -12.25
CA ALA A 72 22.18 24.44 -13.02
C ALA A 72 21.95 25.90 -12.58
N SER A 73 21.05 26.16 -11.63
CA SER A 73 20.74 27.51 -11.17
C SER A 73 21.83 28.10 -10.26
N GLU A 74 22.42 29.22 -10.67
CA GLU A 74 23.37 29.97 -9.84
C GLU A 74 22.77 30.47 -8.52
N THR A 75 21.46 30.74 -8.50
CA THR A 75 20.77 31.19 -7.28
C THR A 75 20.75 30.12 -6.21
N LEU A 76 20.50 28.86 -6.59
CA LEU A 76 20.50 27.72 -5.69
C LEU A 76 21.91 27.46 -5.14
N VAL A 77 22.91 27.44 -6.01
CA VAL A 77 24.32 27.27 -5.62
C VAL A 77 24.75 28.38 -4.67
N GLY A 78 24.40 29.63 -4.95
CA GLY A 78 24.68 30.77 -4.09
C GLY A 78 24.05 30.64 -2.69
N ALA A 79 22.78 30.25 -2.63
CA ALA A 79 22.03 30.08 -1.39
C ALA A 79 22.59 28.93 -0.52
N LEU A 80 23.01 27.82 -1.14
CA LEU A 80 23.66 26.70 -0.45
C LEU A 80 25.00 27.12 0.17
N LYS A 81 25.82 27.87 -0.57
CA LYS A 81 27.11 28.36 -0.07
C LYS A 81 26.98 29.33 1.09
N ARG A 82 25.88 30.11 1.13
CA ARG A 82 25.55 30.98 2.27
C ARG A 82 24.92 30.22 3.45
N ASN A 83 24.50 28.97 3.24
CA ASN A 83 23.73 28.17 4.19
C ASN A 83 22.53 28.95 4.78
N SER A 84 21.68 29.48 3.89
CA SER A 84 20.50 30.29 4.26
C SER A 84 19.20 29.50 4.08
N PRO A 85 18.63 28.87 5.14
CA PRO A 85 17.44 28.04 5.02
C PRO A 85 16.22 28.77 4.46
N LEU A 86 16.03 30.05 4.82
CA LEU A 86 14.92 30.87 4.33
C LEU A 86 15.01 31.13 2.82
N GLU A 87 16.21 31.40 2.31
CA GLU A 87 16.44 31.61 0.88
C GLU A 87 16.24 30.29 0.11
N LEU A 88 16.76 29.19 0.64
CA LEU A 88 16.58 27.85 0.07
C LEU A 88 15.10 27.44 0.04
N LEU A 89 14.34 27.76 1.08
CA LEU A 89 12.90 27.50 1.13
C LEU A 89 12.15 28.29 0.05
N ALA A 90 12.46 29.58 -0.10
CA ALA A 90 11.85 30.41 -1.14
C ALA A 90 12.15 29.87 -2.55
N ILE A 91 13.38 29.41 -2.80
CA ILE A 91 13.77 28.76 -4.05
C ILE A 91 12.98 27.46 -4.26
N ALA A 92 12.93 26.59 -3.25
CA ALA A 92 12.22 25.32 -3.32
C ALA A 92 10.74 25.50 -3.66
N GLN A 93 10.06 26.44 -3.00
CA GLN A 93 8.65 26.75 -3.27
C GLN A 93 8.43 27.36 -4.65
N THR A 94 9.34 28.24 -5.09
CA THR A 94 9.27 28.86 -6.40
C THR A 94 9.42 27.84 -7.52
N GLU A 95 10.44 26.98 -7.45
CA GLU A 95 10.67 25.93 -8.45
C GLU A 95 9.54 24.89 -8.42
N ALA A 96 9.02 24.54 -7.23
CA ALA A 96 7.88 23.63 -7.12
C ALA A 96 6.66 24.18 -7.86
N LYS A 97 6.30 25.45 -7.61
CA LYS A 97 5.16 26.10 -8.27
C LYS A 97 5.38 26.29 -9.77
N LYS A 98 6.57 26.73 -10.18
CA LYS A 98 6.92 27.00 -11.59
C LYS A 98 6.82 25.74 -12.45
N ARG A 99 7.19 24.59 -11.90
CA ARG A 99 7.27 23.31 -12.62
C ARG A 99 6.13 22.36 -12.29
N ASN A 100 5.18 22.80 -11.47
CA ASN A 100 4.08 21.96 -10.98
C ASN A 100 4.55 20.68 -10.25
N LEU A 101 5.67 20.77 -9.53
CA LEU A 101 6.18 19.67 -8.69
C LEU A 101 5.43 19.65 -7.36
N HIS A 102 5.10 18.46 -6.86
CA HIS A 102 4.50 18.33 -5.54
C HIS A 102 5.52 18.57 -4.42
N PHE A 103 6.80 18.25 -4.66
CA PHE A 103 7.84 18.55 -3.70
C PHE A 103 9.19 18.91 -4.33
N VAL A 104 9.91 19.78 -3.62
CA VAL A 104 11.33 20.07 -3.77
C VAL A 104 11.94 20.01 -2.37
N VAL A 105 13.00 19.23 -2.21
CA VAL A 105 13.75 19.05 -0.97
C VAL A 105 15.22 19.36 -1.25
N ILE A 106 15.79 20.22 -0.41
CA ILE A 106 17.19 20.64 -0.49
C ILE A 106 17.89 20.20 0.79
N THR A 107 19.04 19.55 0.64
CA THR A 107 19.89 19.11 1.76
C THR A 107 21.25 19.79 1.73
N ASP A 108 21.93 19.78 2.86
CA ASP A 108 23.38 19.99 2.88
C ASP A 108 24.13 18.80 2.25
N LYS A 109 25.46 18.90 2.19
CA LYS A 109 26.32 17.87 1.60
C LYS A 109 26.28 16.53 2.35
N ASP A 110 25.86 16.54 3.62
CA ASP A 110 25.82 15.36 4.49
C ASP A 110 24.40 14.75 4.55
N GLY A 111 23.46 15.33 3.80
CA GLY A 111 22.10 14.84 3.64
C GLY A 111 21.10 15.36 4.66
N PHE A 112 21.47 16.33 5.51
CA PHE A 112 20.50 16.95 6.41
C PHE A 112 19.63 17.94 5.64
N VAL A 113 18.32 17.81 5.82
CA VAL A 113 17.35 18.65 5.10
C VAL A 113 17.42 20.10 5.59
N LEU A 114 17.66 21.02 4.66
CA LEU A 114 17.71 22.46 4.91
C LEU A 114 16.39 23.15 4.54
N ALA A 115 15.67 22.63 3.54
CA ALA A 115 14.40 23.20 3.09
C ALA A 115 13.52 22.17 2.38
N ARG A 116 12.19 22.33 2.51
CA ARG A 116 11.16 21.56 1.80
C ARG A 116 10.06 22.48 1.30
N SER A 117 9.63 22.33 0.05
CA SER A 117 8.51 23.13 -0.48
C SER A 117 7.14 22.76 0.12
N HIS A 118 6.91 21.47 0.38
CA HIS A 118 5.61 20.91 0.77
C HIS A 118 5.40 20.83 2.30
N LEU A 119 6.48 20.90 3.08
CA LEU A 119 6.48 20.80 4.53
C LEU A 119 7.56 21.74 5.10
N PRO A 120 7.35 23.07 4.99
CA PRO A 120 8.40 24.08 5.23
C PRO A 120 8.94 24.09 6.67
N THR A 121 8.16 23.59 7.63
CA THR A 121 8.55 23.49 9.04
C THR A 121 9.42 22.26 9.34
N GLN A 122 9.60 21.34 8.39
CA GLN A 122 10.25 20.06 8.64
C GLN A 122 11.65 20.02 8.02
N THR A 123 12.66 20.19 8.88
CA THR A 123 14.08 20.21 8.52
C THR A 123 14.90 19.40 9.51
N GLY A 124 16.19 19.23 9.23
CA GLY A 124 17.15 18.64 10.17
C GLY A 124 17.15 17.11 10.27
N ASP A 125 16.31 16.40 9.51
CA ASP A 125 16.43 14.94 9.35
C ASP A 125 17.51 14.56 8.33
N ASN A 126 18.18 13.42 8.58
CA ASN A 126 19.20 12.91 7.67
C ASN A 126 18.57 12.06 6.55
N PHE A 127 18.25 12.72 5.46
CA PHE A 127 17.59 12.14 4.29
C PHE A 127 18.49 11.16 3.51
N PHE A 128 19.81 11.39 3.47
CA PHE A 128 20.75 10.48 2.81
C PHE A 128 20.83 9.12 3.52
N LEU A 129 20.68 9.07 4.84
CA LEU A 129 20.69 7.82 5.57
C LEU A 129 19.34 7.09 5.50
N THR A 130 18.23 7.82 5.58
CA THR A 130 16.89 7.22 5.75
C THR A 130 16.19 6.85 4.43
N SER A 131 16.53 7.49 3.30
CA SER A 131 15.94 7.19 1.98
C SER A 131 16.85 6.34 1.09
N ALA A 132 16.28 5.38 0.34
CA ALA A 132 17.05 4.50 -0.55
C ALA A 132 17.77 5.28 -1.68
N TYR A 133 17.07 6.25 -2.27
CA TYR A 133 17.61 7.13 -3.30
C TYR A 133 18.63 8.13 -2.74
N GLY A 134 18.44 8.62 -1.51
CA GLY A 134 19.42 9.44 -0.81
C GLY A 134 20.74 8.69 -0.56
N ARG A 135 20.67 7.40 -0.17
CA ARG A 135 21.87 6.56 0.04
C ARG A 135 22.70 6.41 -1.22
N ILE A 136 22.07 6.14 -2.37
CA ILE A 136 22.78 5.98 -3.65
C ILE A 136 23.56 7.25 -4.00
N ILE A 137 22.94 8.42 -3.88
CA ILE A 137 23.61 9.68 -4.23
C ILE A 137 24.64 10.10 -3.19
N ALA A 138 24.56 9.59 -1.95
CA ALA A 138 25.58 9.79 -0.92
C ALA A 138 26.80 8.88 -1.13
N GLU A 139 26.61 7.66 -1.67
CA GLU A 139 27.69 6.71 -1.94
C GLU A 139 28.47 7.05 -3.21
N ASP A 140 27.77 7.49 -4.25
CA ASP A 140 28.34 7.82 -5.55
C ASP A 140 27.84 9.18 -6.00
N GLU A 141 28.65 10.20 -5.74
CA GLU A 141 28.30 11.59 -5.99
C GLU A 141 28.04 11.86 -7.49
N THR A 142 28.52 10.99 -8.40
CA THR A 142 28.30 11.12 -9.85
C THR A 142 26.94 10.58 -10.31
N LYS A 143 26.24 9.81 -9.47
CA LYS A 143 24.94 9.23 -9.81
C LYS A 143 23.81 10.19 -9.53
N ALA A 144 22.88 10.26 -10.48
CA ALA A 144 21.53 10.73 -10.25
C ALA A 144 20.59 9.53 -10.20
N VAL A 145 19.58 9.62 -9.33
CA VAL A 145 18.55 8.59 -9.18
C VAL A 145 17.24 9.14 -9.67
N THR A 146 16.51 8.36 -10.46
CA THR A 146 15.13 8.65 -10.82
C THR A 146 14.34 7.35 -10.74
N ALA A 147 13.32 7.31 -9.88
CA ALA A 147 12.59 6.08 -9.61
C ALA A 147 11.18 6.38 -9.07
N VAL A 148 10.37 5.33 -8.97
CA VAL A 148 9.19 5.31 -8.12
C VAL A 148 9.60 4.74 -6.78
N GLU A 149 9.31 5.46 -5.70
CA GLU A 149 9.76 5.12 -4.35
C GLU A 149 8.71 5.40 -3.29
N ARG A 150 8.96 4.90 -2.08
CA ARG A 150 8.23 5.34 -0.89
C ARG A 150 8.91 6.58 -0.32
N GLY A 151 8.17 7.66 -0.16
CA GLY A 151 8.64 8.86 0.51
C GLY A 151 8.59 8.74 2.04
N PRO A 152 9.33 9.57 2.79
CA PRO A 152 9.35 9.55 4.26
C PRO A 152 8.02 9.92 4.95
N ARG A 153 7.10 10.59 4.21
CA ARG A 153 5.72 10.95 4.63
C ARG A 153 4.71 10.92 3.49
N VAL A 154 5.16 10.48 2.32
CA VAL A 154 4.38 10.48 1.07
C VAL A 154 4.47 9.07 0.54
N TYR A 155 3.36 8.33 0.59
CA TYR A 155 3.41 6.87 0.56
C TYR A 155 3.95 6.31 -0.76
N LEU A 156 3.66 6.96 -1.89
CA LEU A 156 4.22 6.60 -3.19
C LEU A 156 4.57 7.86 -4.00
N ILE A 157 5.81 7.96 -4.45
CA ILE A 157 6.32 9.14 -5.15
C ILE A 157 7.06 8.75 -6.43
N PHE A 158 6.92 9.59 -7.46
CA PHE A 158 7.97 9.72 -8.47
C PHE A 158 9.01 10.66 -7.92
N VAL A 159 10.27 10.24 -7.94
CA VAL A 159 11.37 10.99 -7.35
C VAL A 159 12.55 11.04 -8.29
N SER A 160 13.18 12.23 -8.39
CA SER A 160 14.50 12.40 -8.98
C SER A 160 15.41 13.12 -7.99
N SER A 161 16.59 12.56 -7.76
CA SER A 161 17.53 13.02 -6.74
C SER A 161 18.97 13.01 -7.25
N SER A 162 19.76 14.00 -6.86
CA SER A 162 21.21 14.03 -7.08
C SER A 162 21.91 15.02 -6.16
N GLN A 163 23.23 14.87 -6.03
CA GLN A 163 24.05 15.91 -5.40
C GLN A 163 24.18 17.16 -6.28
N ILE A 164 24.52 18.27 -5.62
CA ILE A 164 24.82 19.57 -6.21
C ILE A 164 26.30 19.85 -5.97
N PHE A 165 26.99 20.28 -7.02
CA PHE A 165 28.42 20.58 -6.98
C PHE A 165 28.72 22.04 -7.30
N ASP A 166 29.72 22.59 -6.61
CA ASP A 166 30.39 23.81 -7.01
C ASP A 166 31.88 23.49 -7.26
N LYS A 167 32.34 23.69 -8.51
CA LYS A 167 33.74 23.42 -8.92
C LYS A 167 34.25 22.02 -8.55
N GLY A 168 33.36 21.01 -8.64
CA GLY A 168 33.70 19.61 -8.35
C GLY A 168 33.65 19.24 -6.87
N VAL A 169 33.21 20.14 -5.99
CA VAL A 169 32.99 19.86 -4.56
C VAL A 169 31.49 19.77 -4.30
N ALA A 170 31.05 18.69 -3.66
CA ALA A 170 29.67 18.54 -3.22
C ALA A 170 29.30 19.60 -2.18
N ILE A 171 28.23 20.35 -2.43
CA ILE A 171 27.75 21.43 -1.54
C ILE A 171 26.33 21.19 -1.01
N GLY A 172 25.62 20.21 -1.54
CA GLY A 172 24.23 19.92 -1.15
C GLY A 172 23.61 18.80 -1.97
N GLY A 173 22.35 18.50 -1.69
CA GLY A 173 21.52 17.58 -2.47
C GLY A 173 20.23 18.24 -2.92
N LEU A 174 19.73 17.84 -4.09
CA LEU A 174 18.41 18.20 -4.57
C LEU A 174 17.59 16.94 -4.80
N THR A 175 16.37 16.93 -4.27
CA THR A 175 15.37 15.92 -4.56
C THR A 175 14.07 16.58 -4.95
N ILE A 176 13.50 16.17 -6.09
CA ILE A 176 12.22 16.68 -6.59
C ILE A 176 11.29 15.56 -6.96
N GLY A 177 10.00 15.85 -7.10
CA GLY A 177 9.06 14.88 -7.65
C GLY A 177 7.59 15.14 -7.40
N HIS A 178 6.82 14.07 -7.58
CA HIS A 178 5.36 14.06 -7.49
C HIS A 178 4.88 13.02 -6.49
N SER A 179 3.98 13.43 -5.59
CA SER A 179 3.12 12.52 -4.83
C SER A 179 2.10 11.88 -5.77
N LEU A 180 2.01 10.54 -5.81
CA LEU A 180 1.04 9.80 -6.62
C LEU A 180 -0.37 9.75 -5.97
N ASN A 181 -0.84 10.89 -5.47
CA ASN A 181 -2.16 11.05 -4.85
C ASN A 181 -3.29 11.18 -5.90
N ASP A 182 -4.53 11.36 -5.47
CA ASP A 182 -5.72 11.50 -6.34
C ASP A 182 -5.56 12.58 -7.43
N SER A 183 -4.94 13.71 -7.06
CA SER A 183 -4.69 14.81 -8.00
C SER A 183 -3.73 14.38 -9.11
N TYR A 184 -2.64 13.68 -8.75
CA TYR A 184 -1.70 13.15 -9.73
C TYR A 184 -2.33 12.03 -10.57
N ALA A 185 -3.08 11.11 -9.96
CA ALA A 185 -3.77 10.03 -10.67
C ALA A 185 -4.73 10.56 -11.73
N THR A 186 -5.49 11.61 -11.40
CA THR A 186 -6.37 12.31 -12.35
C THR A 186 -5.57 12.99 -13.48
N SER A 187 -4.48 13.67 -13.16
CA SER A 187 -3.60 14.27 -14.19
C SER A 187 -2.98 13.23 -15.11
N PHE A 188 -2.51 12.11 -14.54
CA PHE A 188 -1.92 11.01 -15.28
C PHE A 188 -2.94 10.36 -16.23
N GLN A 189 -4.15 10.11 -15.75
CA GLN A 189 -5.25 9.62 -16.57
C GLN A 189 -5.50 10.53 -17.78
N GLN A 190 -5.63 11.84 -17.57
CA GLN A 190 -5.89 12.79 -18.65
C GLN A 190 -4.78 12.84 -19.71
N LYS A 191 -3.53 12.55 -19.31
CA LYS A 191 -2.35 12.65 -20.16
C LYS A 191 -2.04 11.36 -20.93
N TYR A 192 -2.33 10.20 -20.34
CA TYR A 192 -1.82 8.91 -20.85
C TYR A 192 -2.88 7.82 -21.02
N LEU A 193 -4.08 7.96 -20.48
CA LEU A 193 -5.12 6.94 -20.54
C LEU A 193 -6.23 7.32 -21.53
N ASN A 194 -6.88 6.32 -22.11
CA ASN A 194 -8.04 6.53 -22.97
C ASN A 194 -9.29 6.87 -22.16
N THR A 195 -10.30 7.42 -22.84
CA THR A 195 -11.59 7.77 -22.23
C THR A 195 -12.22 6.58 -21.48
N GLY A 196 -12.47 6.77 -20.19
CA GLY A 196 -13.11 5.78 -19.32
C GLY A 196 -12.16 4.84 -18.58
N GLU A 197 -10.88 4.78 -18.98
CA GLU A 197 -9.85 4.06 -18.24
C GLU A 197 -9.52 4.79 -16.93
N GLN A 198 -9.16 4.05 -15.89
CA GLN A 198 -8.82 4.59 -14.57
C GLN A 198 -7.50 4.01 -14.06
N ILE A 199 -6.81 4.75 -13.21
CA ILE A 199 -5.60 4.31 -12.53
C ILE A 199 -5.74 4.49 -11.01
N VAL A 200 -5.25 3.51 -10.27
CA VAL A 200 -5.22 3.51 -8.81
C VAL A 200 -3.83 3.12 -8.33
N PHE A 201 -3.15 4.02 -7.64
CA PHE A 201 -1.86 3.79 -7.01
C PHE A 201 -2.03 3.21 -5.62
N TYR A 202 -1.20 2.23 -5.27
CA TYR A 202 -1.26 1.56 -3.97
C TYR A 202 0.14 1.31 -3.39
N THR A 203 0.20 1.13 -2.07
CA THR A 203 1.38 0.66 -1.36
C THR A 203 1.04 -0.59 -0.53
N PRO A 204 1.97 -1.54 -0.33
CA PRO A 204 1.70 -2.76 0.44
C PRO A 204 1.27 -2.51 1.88
N SER A 205 1.77 -1.46 2.52
CA SER A 205 1.49 -1.20 3.94
C SER A 205 0.32 -0.27 4.20
N GLU A 206 -0.06 0.59 3.23
CA GLU A 206 -1.09 1.62 3.44
C GLU A 206 -2.31 1.47 2.53
N GLY A 207 -2.32 0.47 1.64
CA GLY A 207 -3.42 0.27 0.68
C GLY A 207 -3.41 1.31 -0.44
N ILE A 208 -4.61 1.76 -0.84
CA ILE A 208 -4.78 2.74 -1.92
C ILE A 208 -4.31 4.12 -1.46
N PHE A 209 -3.43 4.73 -2.27
CA PHE A 209 -2.86 6.04 -2.02
C PHE A 209 -3.44 7.15 -2.92
N GLY A 210 -3.72 6.81 -4.18
CA GLY A 210 -4.25 7.78 -5.13
C GLY A 210 -5.11 7.12 -6.19
N ASP A 211 -6.26 7.71 -6.52
CA ASP A 211 -7.15 7.20 -7.57
C ASP A 211 -7.66 8.27 -8.53
N SER A 212 -7.99 7.85 -9.76
CA SER A 212 -8.58 8.73 -10.79
C SER A 212 -10.11 8.64 -10.88
N PHE A 213 -10.77 7.81 -10.08
CA PHE A 213 -12.22 7.61 -10.16
C PHE A 213 -13.01 8.85 -9.74
N ASN A 214 -12.40 9.72 -8.93
CA ASN A 214 -13.02 10.94 -8.40
C ASN A 214 -14.41 10.68 -7.77
N ASN A 215 -14.58 9.46 -7.23
CA ASN A 215 -15.82 9.00 -6.62
C ASN A 215 -15.48 8.18 -5.39
N LYS A 216 -15.68 8.80 -4.24
CA LYS A 216 -15.31 8.25 -2.94
C LYS A 216 -15.99 6.93 -2.59
N GLU A 217 -17.21 6.68 -3.07
CA GLU A 217 -17.89 5.39 -2.90
C GLU A 217 -17.13 4.28 -3.65
N LYS A 218 -16.75 4.54 -4.91
CA LYS A 218 -15.92 3.60 -5.69
C LYS A 218 -14.56 3.39 -5.05
N THR A 219 -13.89 4.46 -4.62
CA THR A 219 -12.60 4.38 -3.93
C THR A 219 -12.71 3.54 -2.67
N GLY A 220 -13.76 3.72 -1.87
CA GLY A 220 -14.04 2.91 -0.68
C GLY A 220 -14.19 1.43 -1.02
N LEU A 221 -14.96 1.09 -2.05
CA LEU A 221 -15.11 -0.30 -2.51
C LEU A 221 -13.79 -0.91 -2.98
N ILE A 222 -13.00 -0.18 -3.77
CA ILE A 222 -11.69 -0.66 -4.21
C ILE A 222 -10.78 -0.81 -2.98
N SER A 223 -10.81 0.12 -2.03
CA SER A 223 -10.00 0.03 -0.81
C SER A 223 -10.36 -1.22 0.00
N THR A 224 -11.64 -1.54 0.17
CA THR A 224 -12.07 -2.75 0.87
C THR A 224 -11.56 -4.03 0.21
N TYR A 225 -11.73 -4.17 -1.11
CA TYR A 225 -11.41 -5.42 -1.82
C TYR A 225 -9.93 -5.56 -2.20
N PHE A 226 -9.21 -4.44 -2.32
CA PHE A 226 -7.80 -4.40 -2.68
C PHE A 226 -6.90 -4.03 -1.49
N SER A 227 -7.49 -3.91 -0.28
CA SER A 227 -6.74 -3.73 0.97
C SER A 227 -5.77 -4.89 1.15
N LEU A 228 -4.49 -4.55 1.18
CA LEU A 228 -3.43 -5.49 1.43
C LEU A 228 -3.50 -5.88 2.91
N GLY A 229 -3.73 -7.16 3.18
CA GLY A 229 -3.55 -7.69 4.53
C GLY A 229 -2.11 -7.39 5.01
N PRO A 230 -1.87 -7.44 6.33
CA PRO A 230 -0.62 -6.98 6.98
C PRO A 230 0.67 -7.65 6.48
N ASP A 231 0.56 -8.65 5.62
CA ASP A 231 1.63 -9.58 5.24
C ASP A 231 1.97 -9.66 3.74
N LEU A 232 1.34 -8.85 2.89
CA LEU A 232 1.35 -9.13 1.45
C LEU A 232 2.00 -8.02 0.62
N THR A 233 3.16 -8.33 0.05
CA THR A 233 3.84 -7.57 -1.01
C THR A 233 3.11 -7.62 -2.35
N THR A 234 1.98 -8.32 -2.41
CA THR A 234 1.12 -8.47 -3.58
C THR A 234 -0.33 -8.30 -3.14
N PRO A 235 -1.14 -7.47 -3.80
CA PRO A 235 -2.56 -7.38 -3.51
C PRO A 235 -3.19 -8.77 -3.49
N ASN A 236 -3.96 -9.09 -2.46
CA ASN A 236 -4.67 -10.36 -2.40
C ASN A 236 -5.82 -10.33 -3.41
N LEU A 237 -5.49 -10.48 -4.69
CA LEU A 237 -6.46 -10.69 -5.76
C LEU A 237 -7.00 -12.12 -5.77
N ALA A 238 -6.59 -12.98 -4.81
CA ALA A 238 -7.04 -14.37 -4.77
C ALA A 238 -8.55 -14.40 -4.53
N GLY A 239 -9.30 -14.77 -5.58
CA GLY A 239 -10.77 -14.79 -5.58
C GLY A 239 -11.41 -13.69 -6.42
N LEU A 240 -10.69 -12.65 -6.84
CA LEU A 240 -11.18 -11.70 -7.84
C LEU A 240 -10.98 -12.26 -9.25
N SER A 241 -12.05 -12.25 -10.05
CA SER A 241 -11.94 -12.51 -11.49
C SER A 241 -11.11 -11.43 -12.18
N LYS A 242 -10.60 -11.73 -13.38
CA LYS A 242 -9.84 -10.77 -14.22
C LYS A 242 -10.64 -9.50 -14.60
N GLU A 243 -11.96 -9.57 -14.43
CA GLU A 243 -12.91 -8.47 -14.63
C GLU A 243 -13.71 -8.23 -13.36
N ILE A 244 -14.01 -6.98 -13.08
CA ILE A 244 -14.88 -6.57 -11.96
C ILE A 244 -16.04 -5.73 -12.48
N LYS A 245 -17.07 -5.61 -11.65
CA LYS A 245 -18.23 -4.75 -11.90
C LYS A 245 -18.37 -3.77 -10.74
N ILE A 246 -18.33 -2.47 -11.04
CA ILE A 246 -18.53 -1.38 -10.07
C ILE A 246 -19.73 -0.55 -10.51
N ASN A 247 -20.79 -0.54 -9.70
CA ASN A 247 -22.04 0.20 -9.98
C ASN A 247 -22.56 -0.05 -11.41
N GLY A 248 -22.54 -1.31 -11.85
CA GLY A 248 -23.01 -1.73 -13.18
C GLY A 248 -22.01 -1.53 -14.34
N ASN A 249 -20.85 -0.92 -14.11
CA ASN A 249 -19.80 -0.76 -15.13
C ASN A 249 -18.75 -1.85 -14.98
N TYR A 250 -18.37 -2.49 -16.09
CA TYR A 250 -17.38 -3.56 -16.09
C TYR A 250 -15.98 -3.02 -16.39
N TYR A 251 -15.00 -3.53 -15.68
CA TYR A 251 -13.59 -3.19 -15.87
C TYR A 251 -12.75 -4.45 -15.91
N ALA A 252 -11.88 -4.56 -16.91
CA ALA A 252 -10.76 -5.49 -16.86
C ALA A 252 -9.63 -4.82 -16.07
N ILE A 253 -9.02 -5.56 -15.15
CA ILE A 253 -7.96 -5.01 -14.29
C ILE A 253 -6.61 -5.55 -14.75
N ARG A 254 -5.62 -4.67 -14.83
CA ARG A 254 -4.20 -5.03 -14.90
C ARG A 254 -3.47 -4.35 -13.76
N HIS A 255 -2.37 -4.95 -13.32
CA HIS A 255 -1.53 -4.37 -12.28
C HIS A 255 -0.12 -4.17 -12.81
N ILE A 256 0.52 -3.10 -12.35
CA ILE A 256 1.93 -2.78 -12.58
C ILE A 256 2.58 -2.77 -11.20
N VAL A 257 3.66 -3.53 -11.03
CA VAL A 257 4.48 -3.47 -9.82
C VAL A 257 5.65 -2.55 -10.10
N PHE A 258 5.81 -1.50 -9.30
CA PHE A 258 6.99 -0.65 -9.43
C PHE A 258 8.19 -1.36 -8.80
N PRO A 259 9.34 -1.42 -9.48
CA PRO A 259 10.48 -2.20 -9.00
C PRO A 259 11.08 -1.63 -7.71
N GLY A 260 11.11 -0.29 -7.59
CA GLY A 260 11.88 0.39 -6.55
C GLY A 260 13.38 0.13 -6.65
N ILE A 261 14.12 0.70 -5.71
CA ILE A 261 15.58 0.62 -5.60
C ILE A 261 15.98 -0.59 -4.74
N GLU A 262 15.41 -0.68 -3.53
CA GLU A 262 15.72 -1.76 -2.59
C GLU A 262 14.63 -2.84 -2.56
N LYS A 263 13.38 -2.41 -2.69
CA LYS A 263 12.19 -3.26 -2.77
C LYS A 263 11.09 -2.49 -3.47
N SER A 264 10.08 -3.20 -3.96
CA SER A 264 8.91 -2.55 -4.53
C SER A 264 8.24 -1.63 -3.49
N PRO A 265 8.05 -0.34 -3.79
CA PRO A 265 7.33 0.58 -2.92
C PRO A 265 5.81 0.40 -3.05
N GLY A 266 5.36 -0.35 -4.06
CA GLY A 266 3.96 -0.50 -4.42
C GLY A 266 3.76 -0.59 -5.94
N GLY A 267 2.57 -0.23 -6.38
CA GLY A 267 2.18 -0.41 -7.77
C GLY A 267 0.99 0.44 -8.19
N ALA A 268 0.49 0.14 -9.38
CA ALA A 268 -0.72 0.71 -9.91
C ALA A 268 -1.67 -0.39 -10.40
N PHE A 269 -2.97 -0.19 -10.21
CA PHE A 269 -4.02 -0.90 -10.93
C PHE A 269 -4.54 -0.02 -12.04
N VAL A 270 -4.70 -0.60 -13.23
CA VAL A 270 -5.31 0.05 -14.38
C VAL A 270 -6.62 -0.66 -14.70
N PHE A 271 -7.69 0.12 -14.78
CA PHE A 271 -9.05 -0.34 -15.02
C PHE A 271 -9.46 0.01 -16.43
N PHE A 272 -9.62 -1.00 -17.28
CA PHE A 272 -10.03 -0.84 -18.67
C PHE A 272 -11.53 -1.06 -18.80
N PRO A 273 -12.33 -0.09 -19.27
CA PRO A 273 -13.76 -0.25 -19.40
C PRO A 273 -14.10 -1.36 -20.41
N VAL A 274 -14.94 -2.30 -20.01
CA VAL A 274 -15.37 -3.43 -20.84
C VAL A 274 -16.86 -3.28 -21.16
N ASN A 275 -17.21 -3.27 -22.44
CA ASN A 275 -18.62 -3.22 -22.84
C ASN A 275 -19.15 -4.63 -23.18
N HIS A 276 -19.62 -5.36 -22.16
CA HIS A 276 -20.18 -6.71 -22.34
C HIS A 276 -21.31 -6.78 -23.35
N LYS A 277 -22.12 -5.73 -23.49
CA LYS A 277 -23.19 -5.68 -24.51
C LYS A 277 -22.61 -5.69 -25.92
N LEU A 278 -21.60 -4.87 -26.16
CA LEU A 278 -20.91 -4.80 -27.44
C LEU A 278 -20.19 -6.12 -27.77
N TYR A 279 -19.51 -6.73 -26.79
CA TYR A 279 -18.89 -8.05 -26.97
C TYR A 279 -19.91 -9.14 -27.29
N SER A 280 -21.04 -9.15 -26.58
CA SER A 280 -22.13 -10.09 -26.84
C SER A 280 -22.74 -9.89 -28.22
N LEU A 281 -22.85 -8.63 -28.68
CA LEU A 281 -23.32 -8.29 -30.01
C LEU A 281 -22.35 -8.77 -31.11
N PHE A 282 -21.04 -8.57 -30.92
CA PHE A 282 -20.03 -9.07 -31.86
C PHE A 282 -20.06 -10.60 -31.90
N TRP A 283 -20.12 -11.26 -30.75
CA TRP A 283 -20.16 -12.71 -30.68
C TRP A 283 -21.40 -13.28 -31.38
N ALA A 284 -22.58 -12.73 -31.09
CA ALA A 284 -23.83 -13.12 -31.74
C ALA A 284 -23.77 -12.86 -33.24
N SER A 285 -23.24 -11.70 -33.68
CA SER A 285 -23.10 -11.34 -35.09
C SER A 285 -22.14 -12.27 -35.82
N SER A 286 -21.01 -12.66 -35.22
CA SER A 286 -20.05 -13.58 -35.80
C SER A 286 -20.65 -14.98 -35.99
N ILE A 287 -21.40 -15.47 -35.00
CA ILE A 287 -22.06 -16.79 -35.08
C ILE A 287 -23.14 -16.77 -36.16
N THR A 288 -23.97 -15.72 -36.21
CA THR A 288 -25.06 -15.63 -37.20
C THR A 288 -24.54 -15.39 -38.60
N LEU A 289 -23.51 -14.56 -38.79
CA LEU A 289 -22.83 -14.40 -40.07
C LEU A 289 -22.24 -15.73 -40.55
N SER A 290 -21.66 -16.53 -39.64
CA SER A 290 -21.13 -17.86 -39.97
C SER A 290 -22.23 -18.82 -40.41
N LEU A 291 -23.42 -18.76 -39.79
CA LEU A 291 -24.60 -19.52 -40.21
C LEU A 291 -25.07 -19.08 -41.61
N PHE A 292 -25.10 -17.78 -41.88
CA PHE A 292 -25.48 -17.26 -43.20
C PHE A 292 -24.48 -17.67 -44.28
N ILE A 293 -23.18 -17.58 -44.02
CA ILE A 293 -22.11 -18.04 -44.92
C ILE A 293 -22.26 -19.55 -45.17
N PHE A 294 -22.43 -20.35 -44.11
CA PHE A 294 -22.68 -21.78 -44.20
C PHE A 294 -23.87 -22.10 -45.11
N TYR A 295 -25.00 -21.42 -44.91
CA TYR A 295 -26.19 -21.62 -45.73
C TYR A 295 -25.97 -21.19 -47.18
N PHE A 296 -25.30 -20.06 -47.43
CA PHE A 296 -25.03 -19.57 -48.77
C PHE A 296 -24.11 -20.51 -49.56
N ILE A 297 -23.06 -21.03 -48.93
CA ILE A 297 -22.18 -22.05 -49.51
C ILE A 297 -22.98 -23.32 -49.83
N THR A 298 -23.82 -23.76 -48.89
CA THR A 298 -24.66 -24.96 -49.08
C THR A 298 -25.65 -24.78 -50.24
N LEU A 299 -26.32 -23.63 -50.33
CA LEU A 299 -27.20 -23.31 -51.46
C LEU A 299 -26.46 -23.21 -52.79
N PHE A 300 -25.28 -22.59 -52.82
CA PHE A 300 -24.47 -22.48 -54.02
C PHE A 300 -24.08 -23.87 -54.54
N LEU A 301 -23.66 -24.77 -53.65
CA LEU A 301 -23.31 -26.14 -53.99
C LEU A 301 -24.54 -26.98 -54.42
N LEU A 302 -25.68 -26.81 -53.77
CA LEU A 302 -26.94 -27.48 -54.14
C LEU A 302 -27.53 -26.96 -55.46
N LYS A 303 -27.35 -25.67 -55.77
CA LYS A 303 -27.71 -25.08 -57.07
C LYS A 303 -26.86 -25.67 -58.20
N PHE A 304 -25.57 -25.92 -57.93
CA PHE A 304 -24.68 -26.63 -58.87
C PHE A 304 -25.13 -28.09 -59.12
N LEU A 305 -25.89 -28.67 -58.19
CA LEU A 305 -26.46 -30.02 -58.28
C LEU A 305 -27.92 -30.04 -58.81
N GLY A 306 -28.47 -28.90 -59.26
CA GLY A 306 -29.77 -28.83 -59.94
C GLY A 306 -30.99 -28.62 -59.04
N HIS A 307 -30.82 -28.32 -57.75
CA HIS A 307 -31.94 -28.08 -56.82
C HIS A 307 -32.27 -26.58 -56.66
N HIS A 308 -33.54 -26.22 -56.87
CA HIS A 308 -34.08 -24.85 -56.71
C HIS A 308 -35.25 -24.81 -55.71
N LYS A 309 -34.98 -24.50 -54.44
CA LYS A 309 -36.03 -24.14 -53.46
C LYS A 309 -35.62 -22.90 -52.66
N ASN A 310 -36.47 -21.88 -52.62
CA ASN A 310 -36.24 -20.66 -51.86
C ASN A 310 -36.67 -20.85 -50.39
N ARG A 311 -35.71 -21.04 -49.47
CA ARG A 311 -35.96 -21.17 -48.02
C ARG A 311 -35.44 -19.98 -47.19
N LEU A 312 -35.17 -18.85 -47.86
CA LEU A 312 -34.64 -17.64 -47.24
C LEU A 312 -35.43 -17.13 -46.01
N PRO A 313 -36.78 -17.07 -45.98
CA PRO A 313 -37.49 -16.54 -44.81
C PRO A 313 -37.33 -17.42 -43.56
N ILE A 314 -37.27 -18.75 -43.73
CA ILE A 314 -37.05 -19.69 -42.61
C ILE A 314 -35.64 -19.51 -42.04
N LEU A 315 -34.64 -19.30 -42.91
CA LEU A 315 -33.28 -19.02 -42.48
C LEU A 315 -33.16 -17.69 -41.74
N LEU A 316 -33.80 -16.63 -42.25
CA LEU A 316 -33.79 -15.32 -41.59
C LEU A 316 -34.39 -15.41 -40.18
N PHE A 317 -35.47 -16.18 -40.02
CA PHE A 317 -36.05 -16.46 -38.71
C PHE A 317 -35.11 -17.25 -37.78
N ILE A 318 -34.49 -18.33 -38.28
CA ILE A 318 -33.51 -19.11 -37.50
C ILE A 318 -32.30 -18.26 -37.13
N GLY A 319 -31.80 -17.44 -38.04
CA GLY A 319 -30.70 -16.51 -37.81
C GLY A 319 -31.05 -15.47 -36.74
N LEU A 320 -32.26 -14.91 -36.77
CA LEU A 320 -32.72 -13.96 -35.75
C LEU A 320 -32.82 -14.62 -34.37
N VAL A 321 -33.42 -15.81 -34.28
CA VAL A 321 -33.52 -16.56 -33.02
C VAL A 321 -32.14 -16.93 -32.47
N LEU A 322 -31.24 -17.38 -33.35
CA LEU A 322 -29.85 -17.71 -32.97
C LEU A 322 -29.11 -16.46 -32.49
N PHE A 323 -29.28 -15.32 -33.15
CA PHE A 323 -28.68 -14.05 -32.75
C PHE A 323 -29.13 -13.64 -31.34
N ILE A 324 -30.45 -13.63 -31.10
CA ILE A 324 -31.01 -13.22 -29.81
C ILE A 324 -30.53 -14.17 -28.70
N THR A 325 -30.62 -15.48 -28.92
CA THR A 325 -30.21 -16.47 -27.91
C THR A 325 -28.72 -16.41 -27.60
N THR A 326 -27.86 -16.33 -28.62
CA THR A 326 -26.40 -16.23 -28.42
C THR A 326 -25.99 -14.91 -27.78
N TYR A 327 -26.66 -13.81 -28.10
CA TYR A 327 -26.47 -12.53 -27.43
C TYR A 327 -26.76 -12.63 -25.92
N PHE A 328 -27.92 -13.16 -25.53
CA PHE A 328 -28.28 -13.29 -24.12
C PHE A 328 -27.37 -14.27 -23.37
N ILE A 329 -27.03 -15.42 -23.96
CA ILE A 329 -26.10 -16.38 -23.37
C ILE A 329 -24.72 -15.76 -23.19
N GLY A 330 -24.22 -15.03 -24.20
CA GLY A 330 -22.93 -14.35 -24.14
C GLY A 330 -22.91 -13.30 -23.03
N PHE A 331 -23.98 -12.51 -22.93
CA PHE A 331 -24.11 -11.47 -21.91
C PHE A 331 -24.14 -12.07 -20.50
N ILE A 332 -24.98 -13.08 -20.27
CA ILE A 332 -25.09 -13.77 -18.97
C ILE A 332 -23.74 -14.39 -18.59
N LYS A 333 -23.07 -15.05 -19.54
CA LYS A 333 -21.76 -15.68 -19.28
C LYS A 333 -20.70 -14.65 -18.87
N LEU A 334 -20.68 -13.48 -19.51
CA LEU A 334 -19.75 -12.40 -19.18
C LEU A 334 -20.09 -11.75 -17.83
N ASP A 335 -21.37 -11.47 -17.56
CA ASP A 335 -21.83 -10.88 -16.29
C ASP A 335 -21.53 -11.78 -15.09
N HIS A 336 -21.83 -13.09 -15.20
CA HIS A 336 -21.48 -14.07 -14.15
C HIS A 336 -19.96 -14.30 -14.00
N GLY A 337 -19.17 -13.96 -15.02
CA GLY A 337 -17.71 -14.07 -14.99
C GLY A 337 -17.02 -12.89 -14.30
N ALA A 338 -17.72 -11.78 -14.07
CA ALA A 338 -17.20 -10.60 -13.43
C ALA A 338 -17.53 -10.58 -11.93
N THR A 339 -16.57 -10.15 -11.10
CA THR A 339 -16.79 -10.00 -9.66
C THR A 339 -17.42 -8.65 -9.39
N GLU A 340 -18.63 -8.64 -8.85
CA GLU A 340 -19.31 -7.39 -8.49
C GLU A 340 -18.78 -6.85 -7.15
N LEU A 341 -18.18 -5.66 -7.19
CA LEU A 341 -17.80 -4.93 -5.99
C LEU A 341 -19.05 -4.28 -5.42
N LYS A 342 -19.47 -4.74 -4.24
CA LYS A 342 -20.56 -4.16 -3.47
C LYS A 342 -20.06 -3.79 -2.10
N LYS A 343 -20.73 -2.83 -1.46
CA LYS A 343 -20.47 -2.55 -0.05
C LYS A 343 -20.68 -3.85 0.71
N LEU A 344 -19.65 -4.28 1.43
CA LEU A 344 -19.78 -5.48 2.26
C LEU A 344 -20.93 -5.23 3.24
N PRO A 345 -21.80 -6.23 3.48
CA PRO A 345 -22.95 -6.06 4.38
C PRO A 345 -22.53 -5.92 5.85
N TYR A 346 -21.24 -5.94 6.15
CA TYR A 346 -20.66 -5.90 7.49
C TYR A 346 -19.37 -5.07 7.51
N LEU A 347 -19.11 -4.49 8.68
CA LEU A 347 -18.12 -3.46 8.98
C LEU A 347 -16.82 -4.09 9.54
N ILE A 348 -15.64 -3.91 8.95
CA ILE A 348 -14.39 -4.39 9.57
C ILE A 348 -13.78 -3.25 10.37
N TYR A 349 -13.83 -3.34 11.70
CA TYR A 349 -13.05 -2.43 12.51
C TYR A 349 -11.58 -2.90 12.53
N ASN A 350 -10.69 -2.12 11.97
CA ASN A 350 -9.26 -2.42 11.94
C ASN A 350 -8.46 -1.12 11.94
N SER A 351 -9.00 -0.08 12.59
CA SER A 351 -8.31 1.19 12.62
C SER A 351 -6.99 1.05 13.37
N THR A 352 -5.95 1.67 12.84
CA THR A 352 -4.63 1.70 13.47
C THR A 352 -4.20 3.13 13.66
N MET A 353 -3.33 3.37 14.65
CA MET A 353 -2.76 4.67 14.91
C MET A 353 -1.24 4.56 14.91
N LYS A 354 -0.55 5.52 14.30
CA LYS A 354 0.91 5.53 14.31
C LYS A 354 1.47 6.93 14.22
N PHE A 355 2.72 7.08 14.64
CA PHE A 355 3.49 8.27 14.33
C PHE A 355 4.01 8.23 12.90
N GLU A 356 4.05 9.38 12.24
CA GLU A 356 4.62 9.53 10.89
C GLU A 356 5.69 10.66 10.87
N PRO A 357 6.97 10.32 10.58
CA PRO A 357 7.47 8.95 10.42
C PRO A 357 7.46 8.18 11.75
N GLU A 358 7.34 6.86 11.65
CA GLU A 358 7.44 5.93 12.81
C GLU A 358 8.83 6.01 13.47
N SER A 359 9.86 6.25 12.67
CA SER A 359 11.24 6.39 13.15
C SER A 359 12.06 7.27 12.23
N ASP A 360 13.02 8.01 12.77
CA ASP A 360 13.87 8.91 11.99
C ASP A 360 15.23 9.16 12.70
N VAL A 361 16.16 9.76 11.97
CA VAL A 361 17.42 10.29 12.50
C VAL A 361 17.37 11.81 12.43
N ILE A 362 17.24 12.46 13.59
CA ILE A 362 16.97 13.90 13.71
C ILE A 362 18.14 14.65 14.33
N SER A 363 18.33 15.90 13.92
CA SER A 363 19.35 16.77 14.50
C SER A 363 18.94 17.27 15.89
N GLN A 364 19.89 17.28 16.83
CA GLN A 364 19.74 17.93 18.14
C GLN A 364 19.46 19.44 18.01
N SER A 365 19.94 20.08 16.94
CA SER A 365 19.82 21.52 16.74
C SER A 365 18.56 21.95 15.98
N SER A 366 17.64 21.03 15.71
CA SER A 366 16.46 21.30 14.90
C SER A 366 15.21 20.81 15.59
N GLU A 367 14.18 21.66 15.57
CA GLU A 367 12.83 21.26 15.93
C GLU A 367 12.33 20.22 14.91
N LYS A 368 11.54 19.27 15.39
CA LYS A 368 10.94 18.23 14.55
C LYS A 368 9.44 18.17 14.81
N THR A 369 8.67 18.19 13.73
CA THR A 369 7.24 17.90 13.81
C THR A 369 7.02 16.42 13.57
N ILE A 370 6.19 15.72 14.35
CA ILE A 370 5.82 14.30 14.16
C ILE A 370 4.30 14.20 14.08
N ALA A 371 3.76 13.65 12.98
CA ALA A 371 2.32 13.52 12.82
C ALA A 371 1.79 12.29 13.56
N ILE A 372 0.59 12.40 14.13
CA ILE A 372 -0.18 11.27 14.65
C ILE A 372 -1.25 10.96 13.60
N ASN A 373 -1.12 9.82 12.92
CA ASN A 373 -2.02 9.42 11.87
C ASN A 373 -2.94 8.29 12.36
N VAL A 374 -4.21 8.37 11.99
CA VAL A 374 -5.19 7.30 12.13
C VAL A 374 -5.51 6.74 10.76
N TYR A 375 -5.36 5.44 10.62
CA TYR A 375 -5.83 4.67 9.48
C TYR A 375 -7.20 4.15 9.84
N THR A 376 -8.22 4.57 9.12
CA THR A 376 -9.61 4.21 9.44
C THR A 376 -9.87 2.73 9.18
N GLY A 377 -9.18 2.16 8.20
CA GLY A 377 -9.36 0.77 7.80
C GLY A 377 -10.62 0.52 6.96
N GLY A 378 -11.24 1.60 6.46
CA GLY A 378 -12.42 1.55 5.59
C GLY A 378 -13.70 2.07 6.24
N GLU A 379 -13.64 2.47 7.52
CA GLU A 379 -14.81 2.88 8.29
C GLU A 379 -14.84 4.36 8.62
N ALA A 380 -16.05 4.93 8.65
CA ALA A 380 -16.23 6.30 9.10
C ALA A 380 -15.98 6.40 10.61
N ILE A 381 -15.12 7.31 11.05
CA ILE A 381 -14.81 7.60 12.46
C ILE A 381 -15.26 9.02 12.82
N ASN A 382 -15.67 9.26 14.06
CA ASN A 382 -16.18 10.58 14.49
C ASN A 382 -15.45 11.18 15.69
N ALA A 383 -14.68 10.40 16.44
CA ALA A 383 -13.89 10.91 17.56
C ALA A 383 -12.59 10.12 17.74
N VAL A 384 -11.56 10.82 18.21
CA VAL A 384 -10.25 10.22 18.51
C VAL A 384 -9.75 10.77 19.84
N SER A 385 -9.33 9.85 20.72
CA SER A 385 -8.57 10.13 21.93
C SER A 385 -7.15 9.61 21.74
N VAL A 386 -6.16 10.46 21.95
CA VAL A 386 -4.74 10.13 21.88
C VAL A 386 -4.12 10.38 23.25
N ARG A 387 -3.38 9.39 23.74
CA ARG A 387 -2.57 9.47 24.95
C ARG A 387 -1.17 8.98 24.62
N VAL A 388 -0.18 9.86 24.74
CA VAL A 388 1.22 9.55 24.42
C VAL A 388 2.08 9.81 25.64
N LYS A 389 2.94 8.86 25.97
CA LYS A 389 3.98 8.99 26.98
C LYS A 389 5.33 9.26 26.32
N TYR A 390 6.13 10.13 26.93
CA TYR A 390 7.50 10.45 26.52
C TYR A 390 8.39 10.67 27.76
N ASP A 391 9.71 10.74 27.54
CA ASP A 391 10.69 11.03 28.59
C ASP A 391 11.06 12.53 28.54
N PRO A 392 10.63 13.35 29.53
CA PRO A 392 10.88 14.79 29.55
C PRO A 392 12.36 15.14 29.75
N GLU A 393 13.22 14.19 30.15
CA GLU A 393 14.67 14.42 30.20
C GLU A 393 15.33 14.38 28.82
N THR A 394 14.68 13.75 27.82
CA THR A 394 15.25 13.55 26.48
C THR A 394 14.71 14.53 25.44
N VAL A 395 13.47 15.02 25.63
CA VAL A 395 12.75 15.83 24.65
C VAL A 395 11.82 16.83 25.31
N SER A 396 11.77 18.05 24.76
CA SER A 396 10.75 19.05 25.08
C SER A 396 9.67 19.04 24.00
N ILE A 397 8.40 19.02 24.41
CA ILE A 397 7.27 19.13 23.49
C ILE A 397 6.83 20.60 23.47
N LEU A 398 6.98 21.26 22.32
CA LEU A 398 6.79 22.70 22.18
C LEU A 398 5.33 23.08 21.88
N ASP A 399 4.65 22.31 21.03
CA ASP A 399 3.24 22.53 20.69
C ASP A 399 2.60 21.27 20.08
N ILE A 400 1.26 21.26 20.05
CA ILE A 400 0.42 20.31 19.32
C ILE A 400 -0.26 21.06 18.17
N LEU A 401 0.29 20.93 16.97
CA LEU A 401 -0.21 21.59 15.77
C LEU A 401 -1.44 20.86 15.22
N THR A 402 -2.51 21.59 14.93
CA THR A 402 -3.79 21.03 14.43
C THR A 402 -4.15 21.50 13.02
N ILE A 403 -3.27 22.25 12.36
CA ILE A 403 -3.54 22.83 11.03
C ILE A 403 -3.84 21.79 9.95
N ASN A 404 -3.20 20.63 10.04
CA ASN A 404 -3.40 19.50 9.12
C ASN A 404 -4.36 18.45 9.69
N SER A 405 -5.05 18.75 10.79
CA SER A 405 -5.95 17.79 11.43
C SER A 405 -7.20 17.56 10.57
N PHE A 406 -7.69 16.31 10.53
CA PHE A 406 -9.02 16.02 10.01
C PHE A 406 -10.13 16.35 11.02
N CYS A 407 -9.81 16.51 12.31
CA CYS A 407 -10.79 16.89 13.32
C CYS A 407 -11.30 18.32 13.08
N ASP A 408 -12.53 18.57 13.47
CA ASP A 408 -13.10 19.91 13.42
C ASP A 408 -12.34 20.81 14.43
N PRO A 409 -11.80 21.97 14.01
CA PRO A 409 -11.08 22.88 14.91
C PRO A 409 -11.90 23.31 16.14
N SER A 410 -13.23 23.30 16.06
CA SER A 410 -14.13 23.62 17.16
C SER A 410 -14.43 22.45 18.10
N LEU A 411 -14.04 21.22 17.73
CA LEU A 411 -14.32 19.99 18.48
C LEU A 411 -13.04 19.37 19.09
N PHE A 412 -12.03 20.18 19.39
CA PHE A 412 -10.93 19.76 20.27
C PHE A 412 -11.34 19.93 21.73
N LEU A 413 -11.69 18.82 22.38
CA LEU A 413 -12.09 18.76 23.79
C LEU A 413 -10.87 18.80 24.72
N GLU A 414 -9.73 18.31 24.26
CA GLU A 414 -8.49 18.26 25.01
C GLU A 414 -7.30 18.43 24.04
N LYS A 415 -6.35 19.29 24.40
CA LYS A 415 -5.07 19.52 23.73
C LYS A 415 -4.09 20.01 24.80
N ASP A 416 -3.49 19.06 25.52
CA ASP A 416 -2.69 19.34 26.72
C ASP A 416 -1.34 18.61 26.68
N ILE A 417 -0.32 19.26 27.25
CA ILE A 417 1.04 18.75 27.40
C ILE A 417 1.37 18.79 28.90
N ASP A 418 1.41 17.61 29.52
CA ASP A 418 1.81 17.42 30.91
C ASP A 418 3.32 17.16 30.95
N GLU A 419 4.10 18.24 31.02
CA GLU A 419 5.57 18.18 31.03
C GLU A 419 6.14 17.46 32.26
N GLU A 420 5.45 17.55 33.41
CA GLU A 420 5.89 16.92 34.66
C GLU A 420 5.81 15.39 34.58
N ASN A 421 4.71 14.87 34.03
CA ASN A 421 4.49 13.43 33.90
C ASN A 421 4.95 12.85 32.55
N GLY A 422 5.38 13.71 31.61
CA GLY A 422 5.76 13.30 30.26
C GLY A 422 4.58 12.72 29.47
N GLU A 423 3.43 13.40 29.48
CA GLU A 423 2.21 12.92 28.83
C GLU A 423 1.61 13.97 27.88
N ILE A 424 1.16 13.53 26.70
CA ILE A 424 0.40 14.33 25.73
C ILE A 424 -1.03 13.80 25.68
N LYS A 425 -2.01 14.69 25.84
CA LYS A 425 -3.44 14.35 25.83
C LYS A 425 -4.15 15.14 24.75
N ILE A 426 -4.73 14.42 23.79
CA ILE A 426 -5.50 15.01 22.69
C ILE A 426 -6.82 14.27 22.61
N THR A 427 -7.93 15.01 22.58
CA THR A 427 -9.26 14.46 22.38
C THR A 427 -9.99 15.35 21.39
N CYS A 428 -10.34 14.84 20.22
CA CYS A 428 -11.02 15.60 19.18
C CYS A 428 -12.13 14.83 18.47
N GLY A 429 -13.05 15.57 17.83
CA GLY A 429 -14.16 15.02 17.08
C GLY A 429 -14.34 15.62 15.69
N ILE A 430 -15.17 14.97 14.89
CA ILE A 430 -15.67 15.43 13.59
C ILE A 430 -17.16 15.11 13.49
N SER A 431 -17.94 16.07 12.96
CA SER A 431 -19.38 15.92 12.81
C SER A 431 -19.76 14.86 11.77
N ASN A 432 -21.00 14.38 11.82
CA ASN A 432 -21.59 13.52 10.79
C ASN A 432 -21.38 14.14 9.37
N PRO A 433 -20.94 13.37 8.36
CA PRO A 433 -20.90 11.90 8.27
C PRO A 433 -19.62 11.23 8.80
N GLY A 434 -18.79 11.93 9.55
CA GLY A 434 -17.52 11.42 10.07
C GLY A 434 -16.40 11.47 9.03
N PHE A 435 -15.20 11.07 9.45
CA PHE A 435 -14.02 10.96 8.60
C PHE A 435 -13.94 9.54 8.03
N PHE A 436 -13.92 9.37 6.70
CA PHE A 436 -13.94 8.05 6.06
C PHE A 436 -12.76 7.80 5.09
N ASP A 437 -11.82 8.74 4.94
CA ASP A 437 -10.63 8.50 4.11
C ASP A 437 -9.72 7.43 4.74
N THR A 438 -8.86 6.80 3.93
CA THR A 438 -7.98 5.70 4.37
C THR A 438 -7.09 6.10 5.54
N VAL A 439 -6.60 7.34 5.56
CA VAL A 439 -5.70 7.89 6.57
C VAL A 439 -5.98 9.36 6.82
N GLY A 440 -5.97 9.78 8.09
CA GLY A 440 -6.07 11.17 8.49
C GLY A 440 -5.11 11.52 9.61
N THR A 441 -4.56 12.73 9.58
CA THR A 441 -3.74 13.28 10.66
C THR A 441 -4.65 13.78 11.77
N VAL A 442 -4.45 13.33 13.00
CA VAL A 442 -5.16 13.81 14.19
C VAL A 442 -4.55 15.13 14.66
N ALA A 443 -3.23 15.16 14.79
CA ALA A 443 -2.46 16.32 15.18
C ALA A 443 -0.97 16.07 14.85
N GLU A 444 -0.17 17.11 14.95
CA GLU A 444 1.27 17.10 14.73
C GLU A 444 1.98 17.59 15.99
N ILE A 445 2.84 16.77 16.59
CA ILE A 445 3.63 17.13 17.77
C ILE A 445 4.88 17.88 17.31
N LEU A 446 5.09 19.12 17.76
CA LEU A 446 6.34 19.84 17.59
C LEU A 446 7.25 19.55 18.78
N LEU A 447 8.42 18.95 18.54
CA LEU A 447 9.36 18.56 19.58
C LEU A 447 10.76 19.13 19.34
N GLN A 448 11.52 19.31 20.42
CA GLN A 448 12.90 19.76 20.42
C GLN A 448 13.74 18.76 21.24
N PRO A 449 14.71 18.05 20.62
CA PRO A 449 15.62 17.20 21.36
C PRO A 449 16.47 17.98 22.38
N LEU A 450 16.66 17.42 23.58
CA LEU A 450 17.44 18.04 24.66
C LEU A 450 18.88 17.53 24.70
N ASP A 451 19.10 16.24 24.48
CA ASP A 451 20.42 15.60 24.45
C ASP A 451 20.59 14.67 23.23
N LEU A 452 21.58 13.77 23.25
CA LEU A 452 21.84 12.80 22.18
C LEU A 452 21.22 11.43 22.45
N LYS A 453 20.42 11.27 23.51
CA LYS A 453 19.70 10.03 23.76
C LYS A 453 18.56 9.89 22.75
N PRO A 454 18.21 8.65 22.35
CA PRO A 454 17.04 8.42 21.51
C PRO A 454 15.75 8.84 22.21
N ILE A 455 14.80 9.34 21.43
CA ILE A 455 13.47 9.75 21.90
C ILE A 455 12.48 8.64 21.58
N SER A 456 11.67 8.24 22.56
CA SER A 456 10.57 7.30 22.37
C SER A 456 9.24 7.99 22.65
N LEU A 457 8.27 7.83 21.74
CA LEU A 457 6.89 8.28 21.91
C LEU A 457 5.98 7.05 21.96
N GLU A 458 5.27 6.83 23.07
CA GLU A 458 4.50 5.61 23.29
C GLU A 458 3.02 5.88 23.47
N PHE A 459 2.19 5.29 22.62
CA PHE A 459 0.74 5.31 22.83
C PHE A 459 0.37 4.50 24.07
N THR A 460 -0.47 5.07 24.93
CA THR A 460 -0.96 4.39 26.14
C THR A 460 -2.37 3.84 25.94
N ALA A 461 -2.83 2.99 26.86
CA ALA A 461 -4.13 2.31 26.81
C ALA A 461 -5.35 3.26 26.80
N GLY A 462 -5.17 4.56 27.09
CA GLY A 462 -6.21 5.56 26.99
C GLY A 462 -6.48 6.08 25.57
N SER A 463 -5.69 5.64 24.58
CA SER A 463 -5.92 6.00 23.18
C SER A 463 -7.10 5.20 22.59
N GLN A 464 -7.97 5.87 21.84
CA GLN A 464 -9.18 5.30 21.25
C GLN A 464 -9.50 5.96 19.91
N VAL A 465 -10.13 5.21 19.01
CA VAL A 465 -10.72 5.73 17.77
C VAL A 465 -12.17 5.26 17.76
N LEU A 466 -13.13 6.16 17.66
CA LEU A 466 -14.54 5.83 17.76
C LEU A 466 -15.23 5.86 16.39
N ALA A 467 -15.98 4.80 16.09
CA ALA A 467 -16.77 4.69 14.88
C ALA A 467 -17.90 5.72 14.85
N ASN A 468 -18.21 6.20 13.65
CA ASN A 468 -19.39 7.00 13.38
C ASN A 468 -20.64 6.12 13.17
N ASP A 469 -20.93 5.25 14.12
CA ASP A 469 -22.03 4.27 14.08
C ASP A 469 -23.21 4.63 15.01
N GLY A 470 -23.16 5.80 15.64
CA GLY A 470 -24.14 6.27 16.63
C GLY A 470 -23.95 5.69 18.04
N LEU A 471 -23.12 4.65 18.20
CA LEU A 471 -22.75 4.06 19.50
C LEU A 471 -21.38 4.54 19.98
N GLY A 472 -20.51 4.99 19.07
CA GLY A 472 -19.14 5.35 19.38
C GLY A 472 -18.28 4.13 19.69
N THR A 473 -18.44 3.06 18.91
CA THR A 473 -17.67 1.82 19.10
C THR A 473 -16.16 2.09 18.98
N ASP A 474 -15.35 1.61 19.94
CA ASP A 474 -13.89 1.70 19.84
C ASP A 474 -13.35 0.75 18.76
N VAL A 475 -12.79 1.33 17.70
CA VAL A 475 -12.29 0.67 16.50
C VAL A 475 -10.77 0.61 16.41
N LEU A 476 -10.05 1.18 17.37
CA LEU A 476 -8.58 1.12 17.41
C LEU A 476 -8.12 -0.30 17.76
N ARG A 477 -7.24 -0.89 16.96
CA ARG A 477 -6.73 -2.26 17.17
C ARG A 477 -5.24 -2.30 17.46
N THR A 478 -4.48 -1.53 16.70
CA THR A 478 -3.03 -1.52 16.80
C THR A 478 -2.54 -0.09 16.83
N VAL A 479 -1.54 0.14 17.69
CA VAL A 479 -0.80 1.39 17.75
C VAL A 479 0.66 1.12 17.43
N THR A 480 1.30 2.04 16.73
CA THR A 480 2.72 1.93 16.40
C THR A 480 3.47 3.10 17.00
N ASN A 481 4.22 2.82 18.05
CA ASN A 481 5.02 3.79 18.80
C ASN A 481 6.15 4.39 17.96
N GLY A 482 6.63 5.58 18.36
CA GLY A 482 7.69 6.31 17.66
C GLY A 482 9.06 6.07 18.29
N TYR A 483 10.11 6.01 17.47
CA TYR A 483 11.50 5.93 17.93
C TYR A 483 12.44 6.80 17.07
N TYR A 484 13.09 7.78 17.67
CA TYR A 484 13.90 8.76 16.96
C TYR A 484 15.33 8.79 17.52
N GLN A 485 16.32 8.58 16.64
CA GLN A 485 17.72 8.77 17.01
C GLN A 485 18.09 10.23 16.88
N VAL A 486 18.79 10.76 17.89
CA VAL A 486 19.23 12.15 17.90
C VAL A 486 20.73 12.22 17.59
N VAL A 487 21.10 13.06 16.63
CA VAL A 487 22.49 13.25 16.19
C VAL A 487 22.85 14.73 16.15
N ARG A 488 24.15 15.03 16.09
CA ARG A 488 24.62 16.39 15.79
C ARG A 488 24.67 16.58 14.27
N GLN A 489 24.20 17.73 13.78
CA GLN A 489 24.13 18.05 12.34
C GLN A 489 25.49 18.00 11.62
N LYS A 490 26.62 18.16 12.32
CA LYS A 490 27.96 18.14 11.70
C LYS A 490 28.68 16.82 11.94
N PHE A 491 28.68 15.95 10.92
CA PHE A 491 29.73 14.96 10.74
C PHE A 491 30.92 15.66 10.07
N ALA A 492 31.79 16.33 10.83
CA ALA A 492 33.08 16.68 10.25
C ALA A 492 33.79 15.38 9.86
N GLU A 493 34.51 15.39 8.73
CA GLU A 493 35.11 14.21 8.06
C GLU A 493 36.04 13.36 8.97
N SER A 494 36.36 13.84 10.17
CA SER A 494 37.18 13.18 11.18
C SER A 494 36.55 13.08 12.59
N ASN A 495 35.29 13.49 12.79
CA ASN A 495 34.75 13.62 14.14
C ASN A 495 34.10 12.34 14.68
N ILE A 496 34.95 11.39 15.07
CA ILE A 496 34.59 10.19 15.82
C ILE A 496 34.11 10.48 17.27
N GLN A 497 33.92 11.73 17.69
CA GLN A 497 33.55 12.04 19.09
C GLN A 497 32.06 11.86 19.40
N ASN A 498 31.22 11.64 18.38
CA ASN A 498 29.77 11.48 18.56
C ASN A 498 29.35 10.03 18.24
N PRO A 499 28.26 9.53 18.86
CA PRO A 499 27.64 8.28 18.43
C PRO A 499 27.25 8.35 16.95
N ILE A 500 27.57 7.28 16.23
CA ILE A 500 27.21 7.07 14.82
C ILE A 500 25.73 6.67 14.76
N PRO A 501 24.86 7.36 14.00
CA PRO A 501 23.49 6.89 13.81
C PRO A 501 23.49 5.58 13.03
N ILE A 502 22.62 4.66 13.44
CA ILE A 502 22.44 3.37 12.80
C ILE A 502 21.01 3.30 12.27
N PHE A 503 20.83 3.15 10.97
CA PHE A 503 19.51 2.97 10.37
C PHE A 503 19.32 1.52 9.92
N SER A 504 18.13 0.97 10.14
CA SER A 504 17.77 -0.34 9.60
C SER A 504 16.53 -0.25 8.71
N PRO A 505 16.67 -0.37 7.37
CA PRO A 505 15.51 -0.43 6.49
C PRO A 505 14.60 -1.65 6.77
N SER A 506 15.16 -2.70 7.36
CA SER A 506 14.44 -3.93 7.74
C SER A 506 13.73 -3.83 9.09
N HIS A 507 14.28 -3.05 10.02
CA HIS A 507 13.84 -2.92 11.41
C HIS A 507 13.93 -1.45 11.85
N PRO A 508 13.22 -0.53 11.17
CA PRO A 508 13.47 0.91 11.30
C PRO A 508 13.20 1.45 12.72
N ASN A 509 12.24 0.86 13.42
CA ASN A 509 11.86 1.23 14.78
C ASN A 509 12.39 0.23 15.80
N SER A 510 13.35 0.68 16.62
CA SER A 510 13.96 -0.15 17.67
C SER A 510 13.00 -0.56 18.80
N ASN A 511 11.81 0.04 18.90
CA ASN A 511 10.78 -0.29 19.88
C ASN A 511 9.71 -1.25 19.33
N ARG A 512 9.87 -1.75 18.11
CA ARG A 512 8.90 -2.65 17.46
C ARG A 512 9.45 -4.07 17.24
N TRP A 513 8.57 -5.06 17.37
CA TRP A 513 8.83 -6.44 16.99
C TRP A 513 8.56 -6.67 15.51
N TYR A 514 9.41 -7.47 14.87
CA TYR A 514 9.30 -7.80 13.45
C TYR A 514 9.38 -9.31 13.24
N LYS A 515 8.52 -9.85 12.37
CA LYS A 515 8.62 -11.24 11.89
C LYS A 515 9.78 -11.51 10.92
N ASN A 516 10.53 -10.47 10.53
CA ASN A 516 11.58 -10.60 9.54
C ASN A 516 12.92 -10.89 10.21
N LYS A 517 13.42 -12.12 10.12
CA LYS A 517 14.73 -12.50 10.66
C LYS A 517 15.95 -11.92 9.93
N ASN A 518 15.78 -11.34 8.75
CA ASN A 518 16.87 -10.79 7.95
C ASN A 518 17.03 -9.30 8.28
N ILE A 519 18.18 -8.95 8.82
CA ILE A 519 18.49 -7.62 9.30
C ILE A 519 19.49 -6.97 8.34
N ARG A 520 19.15 -5.76 7.90
CA ARG A 520 20.05 -4.85 7.19
C ARG A 520 20.28 -3.62 8.05
N LEU A 521 21.53 -3.29 8.31
CA LEU A 521 21.97 -2.16 9.11
C LEU A 521 22.89 -1.27 8.28
N LEU A 522 22.69 0.04 8.39
CA LEU A 522 23.35 1.07 7.61
C LEU A 522 23.81 2.18 8.54
N TRP A 523 24.95 2.79 8.26
CA TRP A 523 25.43 3.97 8.97
C TRP A 523 26.17 4.92 8.02
N PRO A 524 26.36 6.21 8.40
CA PRO A 524 27.14 7.14 7.60
C PRO A 524 28.59 6.70 7.48
N LYS A 525 29.19 6.93 6.31
CA LYS A 525 30.61 6.66 6.08
C LYS A 525 31.46 7.79 6.66
N LEU A 526 32.30 7.46 7.63
CA LEU A 526 33.33 8.33 8.19
C LEU A 526 34.66 8.11 7.45
N GLY A 527 35.26 9.17 6.91
CA GLY A 527 36.46 9.11 6.08
C GLY A 527 37.61 8.34 6.74
N GLY A 528 38.17 7.35 6.03
CA GLY A 528 39.33 6.56 6.48
C GLY A 528 39.12 5.72 7.75
N SER A 529 37.89 5.61 8.26
CA SER A 529 37.59 4.95 9.54
C SER A 529 37.43 3.44 9.37
N THR A 530 37.81 2.68 10.41
CA THR A 530 37.48 1.26 10.55
C THR A 530 36.37 1.10 11.58
N TYR A 531 35.32 0.36 11.24
CA TYR A 531 34.21 0.09 12.16
C TYR A 531 34.42 -1.24 12.87
N TYR A 532 34.20 -1.23 14.17
CA TYR A 532 34.17 -2.41 15.03
C TYR A 532 32.74 -2.62 15.48
N TYR A 533 32.24 -3.85 15.37
CA TYR A 533 30.84 -4.13 15.68
C TYR A 533 30.60 -5.50 16.31
N SER A 534 29.63 -5.56 17.22
CA SER A 534 29.15 -6.83 17.76
C SER A 534 27.64 -6.85 17.86
N LEU A 535 27.07 -8.05 17.71
CA LEU A 535 25.68 -8.32 18.02
C LEU A 535 25.60 -9.03 19.38
N SER A 536 24.86 -8.46 20.33
CA SER A 536 24.73 -8.99 21.69
C SER A 536 23.27 -8.99 22.17
N ARG A 537 22.99 -9.68 23.27
CA ARG A 537 21.67 -9.71 23.92
C ARG A 537 21.37 -8.49 24.82
N GLY A 538 22.32 -7.57 24.94
CA GLY A 538 22.20 -6.32 25.70
C GLY A 538 23.12 -5.25 25.12
N PRO A 539 22.86 -3.96 25.42
CA PRO A 539 23.70 -2.86 24.94
C PRO A 539 25.10 -2.94 25.55
N LYS A 540 26.10 -2.46 24.81
CA LYS A 540 27.48 -2.37 25.30
C LYS A 540 27.95 -0.93 25.35
N THR A 541 28.82 -0.67 26.32
CA THR A 541 29.57 0.58 26.45
C THR A 541 30.89 0.55 25.70
N GLU A 542 31.41 -0.64 25.37
CA GLU A 542 32.67 -0.84 24.65
C GLU A 542 32.58 -2.02 23.67
N VAL A 543 33.28 -1.88 22.54
CA VAL A 543 33.43 -2.92 21.52
C VAL A 543 34.88 -3.40 21.52
N GLY A 544 35.21 -4.36 22.39
CA GLY A 544 36.60 -4.77 22.67
C GLY A 544 37.38 -5.34 21.47
N ASP A 545 38.68 -5.60 21.62
CA ASP A 545 39.59 -5.91 20.49
C ASP A 545 39.36 -7.27 19.78
N LYS A 546 38.58 -8.20 20.37
CA LYS A 546 38.19 -9.49 19.74
C LYS A 546 36.94 -9.41 18.85
N THR A 547 36.65 -8.22 18.33
CA THR A 547 35.38 -7.94 17.65
C THR A 547 35.53 -7.94 16.13
N LEU A 548 34.42 -8.20 15.42
CA LEU A 548 34.37 -8.10 13.96
C LEU A 548 34.66 -6.67 13.52
N LYS A 549 35.40 -6.51 12.42
CA LYS A 549 35.74 -5.22 11.84
C LYS A 549 35.35 -5.14 10.37
N THR A 550 35.01 -3.95 9.90
CA THR A 550 34.67 -3.69 8.51
C THR A 550 35.06 -2.27 8.11
N THR A 551 35.30 -2.07 6.83
CA THR A 551 35.42 -0.75 6.20
C THR A 551 34.16 -0.37 5.43
N SER A 552 33.21 -1.31 5.30
CA SER A 552 31.87 -1.05 4.78
C SER A 552 31.04 -0.25 5.79
N ASN A 553 30.08 0.51 5.30
CA ASN A 553 29.09 1.24 6.08
C ASN A 553 27.72 0.52 6.16
N GLU A 554 27.71 -0.75 5.79
CA GLU A 554 26.55 -1.62 5.90
C GLU A 554 26.89 -3.01 6.46
N LEU A 555 25.87 -3.64 7.04
CA LEU A 555 25.88 -5.03 7.49
C LEU A 555 24.55 -5.70 7.16
N ASN A 556 24.61 -6.83 6.45
CA ASN A 556 23.50 -7.75 6.28
C ASN A 556 23.74 -8.98 7.15
N THR A 557 22.77 -9.35 7.97
CA THR A 557 22.85 -10.50 8.88
C THR A 557 21.48 -11.11 9.12
N SER A 558 21.42 -12.24 9.82
CA SER A 558 20.17 -12.85 10.26
C SER A 558 20.33 -13.37 11.68
N VAL A 559 19.23 -13.35 12.43
CA VAL A 559 19.17 -13.77 13.83
C VAL A 559 17.96 -14.66 14.05
N ASP A 560 18.04 -15.52 15.05
CA ASP A 560 16.88 -16.23 15.59
C ASP A 560 16.03 -15.27 16.44
N ASP A 561 14.85 -15.72 16.84
CA ASP A 561 13.93 -14.98 17.70
C ASP A 561 14.61 -14.41 18.97
N GLY A 562 14.18 -13.21 19.34
CA GLY A 562 14.57 -12.51 20.56
C GLY A 562 15.05 -11.08 20.35
N VAL A 563 15.57 -10.51 21.44
CA VAL A 563 16.09 -9.14 21.49
C VAL A 563 17.60 -9.14 21.29
N TYR A 564 18.08 -8.25 20.41
CA TYR A 564 19.48 -8.04 20.13
C TYR A 564 19.83 -6.56 20.11
N TYR A 565 21.11 -6.28 20.33
CA TYR A 565 21.71 -4.95 20.24
C TYR A 565 22.88 -5.03 19.27
N PHE A 566 22.80 -4.26 18.20
CA PHE A 566 23.93 -3.99 17.33
C PHE A 566 24.74 -2.84 17.93
N ASN A 567 25.97 -3.14 18.31
CA ASN A 567 26.90 -2.21 18.93
C ASN A 567 27.95 -1.83 17.88
N LEU A 568 28.12 -0.55 17.59
CA LEU A 568 29.02 -0.05 16.56
C LEU A 568 29.97 1.00 17.15
N GLN A 569 31.25 0.90 16.82
CA GLN A 569 32.27 1.87 17.19
C GLN A 569 33.17 2.16 16.00
N ALA A 570 33.41 3.42 15.66
CA ALA A 570 34.44 3.79 14.70
C ALA A 570 35.77 4.04 15.39
N LYS A 571 36.86 3.66 14.71
CA LYS A 571 38.21 4.16 14.99
C LYS A 571 38.69 4.97 13.79
N ASP A 572 39.27 6.14 14.05
CA ASP A 572 39.86 6.97 13.00
C ASP A 572 41.19 6.40 12.49
N ALA A 573 41.77 7.06 11.48
CA ALA A 573 43.06 6.67 10.90
C ALA A 573 44.23 6.72 11.89
N THR A 574 44.08 7.42 13.04
CA THR A 574 45.06 7.47 14.13
C THR A 574 44.79 6.44 15.23
N ASN A 575 43.84 5.52 14.99
CA ASN A 575 43.40 4.47 15.91
C ASN A 575 42.74 4.99 17.21
N LYS A 576 42.29 6.25 17.22
CA LYS A 576 41.49 6.79 18.32
C LYS A 576 40.07 6.25 18.21
N SER A 577 39.47 5.85 19.33
CA SER A 577 38.13 5.26 19.36
C SER A 577 37.05 6.31 19.67
N GLY A 578 35.94 6.24 18.94
CA GLY A 578 34.73 7.00 19.24
C GLY A 578 33.84 6.33 20.30
N PRO A 579 32.72 6.97 20.68
CA PRO A 579 31.73 6.34 21.55
C PRO A 579 31.02 5.18 20.82
N VAL A 580 30.41 4.27 21.59
CA VAL A 580 29.65 3.14 21.06
C VAL A 580 28.21 3.53 20.79
N SER A 581 27.75 3.29 19.57
CA SER A 581 26.35 3.36 19.19
C SER A 581 25.66 2.04 19.41
N ASN A 582 24.45 2.08 19.97
CA ASN A 582 23.63 0.90 20.25
C ASN A 582 22.33 0.99 19.45
N PHE A 583 22.01 -0.04 18.68
CA PHE A 583 20.75 -0.15 17.94
C PHE A 583 20.03 -1.45 18.33
N LYS A 584 18.84 -1.31 18.93
CA LYS A 584 18.04 -2.44 19.41
C LYS A 584 17.22 -3.02 18.25
N ILE A 585 17.19 -4.34 18.18
CA ILE A 585 16.50 -5.14 17.16
C ILE A 585 15.68 -6.21 17.88
N MET A 586 14.42 -6.38 17.51
CA MET A 586 13.51 -7.35 18.12
C MET A 586 12.84 -8.19 17.04
N VAL A 587 13.09 -9.49 17.06
CA VAL A 587 12.60 -10.44 16.06
C VAL A 587 11.74 -11.50 16.74
N ASP A 588 10.57 -11.77 16.18
CA ASP A 588 9.69 -12.85 16.62
C ASP A 588 8.95 -13.44 15.40
N THR A 589 9.28 -14.69 15.07
CA THR A 589 8.71 -15.41 13.93
C THR A 589 7.67 -16.46 14.34
N THR A 590 7.42 -16.59 15.64
CA THR A 590 6.58 -17.65 16.20
C THR A 590 5.15 -17.12 16.41
N PRO A 591 4.12 -17.74 15.81
CA PRO A 591 2.74 -17.34 16.06
C PRO A 591 2.30 -17.50 17.53
N PRO A 592 1.34 -16.67 18.00
CA PRO A 592 0.76 -16.83 19.33
C PRO A 592 0.03 -18.17 19.44
N LEU A 593 -0.20 -18.66 20.67
CA LEU A 593 -1.00 -19.87 20.88
C LEU A 593 -2.42 -19.70 20.33
N ALA A 594 -2.95 -20.74 19.70
CA ALA A 594 -4.31 -20.73 19.16
C ALA A 594 -5.32 -20.29 20.23
N PRO A 595 -6.26 -19.38 19.91
CA PRO A 595 -7.16 -18.82 20.90
C PRO A 595 -8.05 -19.92 21.52
N LYS A 596 -8.16 -19.89 22.85
CA LYS A 596 -9.13 -20.70 23.58
C LYS A 596 -10.47 -19.99 23.55
N ILE A 597 -11.50 -20.68 23.07
CA ILE A 597 -12.85 -20.16 22.91
C ILE A 597 -13.74 -20.80 23.97
N LYS A 598 -14.45 -19.98 24.75
CA LYS A 598 -15.49 -20.45 25.68
C LYS A 598 -16.82 -19.84 25.27
N ALA A 599 -17.82 -20.67 25.01
CA ALA A 599 -19.19 -20.25 24.81
C ALA A 599 -20.02 -20.52 26.08
N SER A 600 -21.02 -19.68 26.37
CA SER A 600 -21.96 -19.93 27.47
C SER A 600 -22.83 -21.16 27.23
N ASN A 601 -23.13 -21.46 25.96
CA ASN A 601 -23.79 -22.68 25.53
C ASN A 601 -23.47 -22.94 24.05
N GLU A 602 -23.37 -24.21 23.65
CA GLU A 602 -23.07 -24.62 22.26
C GLU A 602 -24.31 -25.13 21.52
N ILE A 603 -25.37 -25.49 22.26
CA ILE A 603 -26.67 -25.91 21.72
C ILE A 603 -27.74 -24.98 22.29
N ILE A 604 -28.36 -24.17 21.45
CA ILE A 604 -29.30 -23.10 21.84
C ILE A 604 -30.56 -23.12 20.97
N LYS A 605 -31.55 -22.29 21.29
CA LYS A 605 -32.76 -22.11 20.47
C LYS A 605 -32.74 -20.81 19.67
N GLU A 606 -33.57 -20.74 18.65
CA GLU A 606 -33.81 -19.48 17.93
C GLU A 606 -34.17 -18.35 18.90
N GLY A 607 -33.49 -17.20 18.75
CA GLY A 607 -33.62 -16.03 19.60
C GLY A 607 -32.66 -15.97 20.80
N ASP A 608 -31.94 -17.05 21.11
CA ASP A 608 -30.98 -17.07 22.22
C ASP A 608 -29.73 -16.22 21.91
N THR A 609 -29.14 -15.66 22.96
CA THR A 609 -27.86 -14.93 22.89
C THR A 609 -26.75 -15.74 23.56
N VAL A 610 -25.67 -16.01 22.84
CA VAL A 610 -24.48 -16.68 23.37
C VAL A 610 -23.44 -15.66 23.78
N ARG A 611 -22.90 -15.81 24.99
CA ARG A 611 -21.71 -15.10 25.45
C ARG A 611 -20.47 -15.91 25.11
N PHE A 612 -19.49 -15.27 24.49
CA PHE A 612 -18.17 -15.81 24.21
C PHE A 612 -17.10 -15.10 25.04
N ASP A 613 -16.19 -15.89 25.60
CA ASP A 613 -14.94 -15.41 26.21
C ASP A 613 -13.75 -16.01 25.45
N PHE A 614 -12.72 -15.20 25.20
CA PHE A 614 -11.53 -15.56 24.44
C PHE A 614 -10.28 -15.32 25.26
N THR A 615 -9.34 -16.26 25.21
CA THR A 615 -8.01 -16.10 25.83
C THR A 615 -6.95 -16.70 24.92
N SER A 616 -5.77 -16.09 24.89
CA SER A 616 -4.58 -16.61 24.21
C SER A 616 -3.35 -16.13 24.99
N GLU A 617 -2.20 -16.67 24.63
CA GLU A 617 -0.90 -16.29 25.18
C GLU A 617 0.11 -16.27 24.02
N ASP A 618 1.07 -15.35 24.11
CA ASP A 618 2.24 -15.33 23.25
C ASP A 618 3.50 -15.44 24.11
N VAL A 619 4.53 -16.12 23.58
CA VAL A 619 5.73 -16.47 24.33
C VAL A 619 6.75 -15.33 24.35
N LEU A 620 6.79 -14.47 23.34
CA LEU A 620 7.93 -13.57 23.12
C LEU A 620 7.50 -12.11 22.93
N SER A 621 6.88 -11.76 21.81
CA SER A 621 6.52 -10.37 21.52
C SER A 621 5.30 -9.89 22.30
N GLY A 622 4.50 -10.81 22.82
CA GLY A 622 3.23 -10.56 23.49
C GLY A 622 2.08 -10.36 22.50
N LEU A 623 0.84 -10.35 22.99
CA LEU A 623 -0.35 -10.18 22.16
C LEU A 623 -0.61 -8.72 21.79
N GLN A 624 -1.27 -8.52 20.64
CA GLN A 624 -1.98 -7.27 20.34
C GLN A 624 -3.26 -7.15 21.19
N SER A 625 -3.84 -5.96 21.20
CA SER A 625 -5.11 -5.72 21.90
C SER A 625 -6.29 -6.31 21.12
N GLY A 626 -6.92 -7.36 21.68
CA GLY A 626 -8.20 -7.89 21.21
C GLY A 626 -8.10 -9.17 20.37
N PHE A 627 -9.25 -9.60 19.85
CA PHE A 627 -9.41 -10.81 19.04
C PHE A 627 -10.22 -10.47 17.78
N TYR A 628 -10.27 -11.40 16.82
CA TYR A 628 -11.12 -11.29 15.65
C TYR A 628 -11.99 -12.53 15.50
N VAL A 629 -13.29 -12.37 15.29
CA VAL A 629 -14.28 -13.44 15.11
C VAL A 629 -14.81 -13.42 13.69
N LYS A 630 -14.83 -14.57 13.04
CA LYS A 630 -15.50 -14.81 11.76
C LYS A 630 -16.61 -15.83 11.99
N MET A 631 -17.85 -15.46 11.66
CA MET A 631 -18.98 -16.39 11.66
C MET A 631 -19.27 -16.89 10.23
N ASN A 632 -19.50 -18.19 10.08
CA ASN A 632 -19.84 -18.84 8.81
C ASN A 632 -18.82 -18.55 7.70
N LYS A 633 -19.31 -18.20 6.50
CA LYS A 633 -18.51 -17.73 5.36
C LYS A 633 -18.24 -16.23 5.38
N GLY A 634 -18.47 -15.58 6.52
CA GLY A 634 -18.23 -14.16 6.70
C GLY A 634 -16.74 -13.83 6.75
N ILE A 635 -16.43 -12.65 7.27
CA ILE A 635 -15.06 -12.16 7.47
C ILE A 635 -14.75 -12.01 8.96
N PHE A 636 -13.48 -11.77 9.27
CA PHE A 636 -13.04 -11.49 10.63
C PHE A 636 -13.47 -10.09 11.09
N LEU A 637 -14.24 -10.02 12.16
CA LEU A 637 -14.66 -8.82 12.86
C LEU A 637 -13.94 -8.75 14.20
N PRO A 638 -13.36 -7.62 14.60
CA PRO A 638 -12.70 -7.58 15.89
C PRO A 638 -13.71 -7.55 17.04
N VAL A 639 -13.28 -8.12 18.15
CA VAL A 639 -14.08 -8.24 19.37
C VAL A 639 -13.17 -8.11 20.59
N LYS A 640 -13.75 -7.63 21.69
CA LYS A 640 -13.18 -7.76 23.03
C LYS A 640 -14.06 -8.72 23.81
N PRO A 641 -13.50 -9.70 24.54
CA PRO A 641 -14.29 -10.53 25.42
C PRO A 641 -14.78 -9.71 26.64
N PRO A 642 -16.00 -9.96 27.15
CA PRO A 642 -16.99 -10.91 26.63
C PRO A 642 -17.71 -10.39 25.38
N PHE A 643 -17.94 -11.27 24.41
CA PHE A 643 -18.62 -10.97 23.14
C PHE A 643 -19.98 -11.66 23.10
N TYR A 644 -21.06 -10.95 22.77
CA TYR A 644 -22.43 -11.48 22.78
C TYR A 644 -22.99 -11.57 21.36
N VAL A 645 -23.56 -12.71 20.99
CA VAL A 645 -24.12 -12.95 19.67
C VAL A 645 -25.54 -13.51 19.79
N PRO A 646 -26.57 -12.80 19.30
CA PRO A 646 -27.90 -13.36 19.15
C PRO A 646 -27.97 -14.24 17.90
N PHE A 647 -28.57 -15.42 18.01
CA PHE A 647 -28.82 -16.33 16.90
C PHE A 647 -30.31 -16.34 16.58
N LEU A 648 -30.68 -15.97 15.36
CA LEU A 648 -32.08 -15.71 14.99
C LEU A 648 -32.71 -16.78 14.10
N GLU A 649 -31.89 -17.66 13.52
CA GLU A 649 -32.33 -18.72 12.62
C GLU A 649 -31.67 -20.03 13.06
N SER A 650 -32.36 -21.14 12.87
CA SER A 650 -31.83 -22.47 13.15
C SER A 650 -30.73 -22.88 12.17
N GLY A 651 -29.82 -23.74 12.63
CA GLY A 651 -28.72 -24.27 11.85
C GLY A 651 -27.38 -24.30 12.57
N GLU A 652 -26.34 -24.66 11.81
CA GLU A 652 -24.96 -24.74 12.31
C GLU A 652 -24.19 -23.46 12.02
N TYR A 653 -23.62 -22.87 13.06
CA TYR A 653 -22.84 -21.64 12.97
C TYR A 653 -21.38 -21.87 13.37
N PRO A 654 -20.46 -22.18 12.43
CA PRO A 654 -19.04 -22.17 12.71
C PRO A 654 -18.54 -20.75 13.01
N ILE A 655 -17.84 -20.62 14.13
CA ILE A 655 -17.24 -19.39 14.64
C ILE A 655 -15.74 -19.61 14.71
N VAL A 656 -14.98 -18.86 13.91
CA VAL A 656 -13.52 -18.88 13.89
C VAL A 656 -13.00 -17.65 14.63
N VAL A 657 -12.09 -17.84 15.58
CA VAL A 657 -11.44 -16.79 16.35
C VAL A 657 -9.96 -16.72 15.94
N ARG A 658 -9.46 -15.51 15.71
CA ARG A 658 -8.08 -15.18 15.38
C ARG A 658 -7.48 -14.25 16.42
N VAL A 659 -6.19 -14.44 16.71
CA VAL A 659 -5.40 -13.55 17.57
C VAL A 659 -4.05 -13.24 16.89
N PHE A 660 -3.53 -12.03 17.13
CA PHE A 660 -2.25 -11.56 16.61
C PHE A 660 -1.27 -11.25 17.75
N ASP A 661 0.03 -11.47 17.51
CA ASP A 661 1.11 -11.00 18.36
C ASP A 661 1.65 -9.62 17.92
N LYS A 662 2.57 -9.02 18.69
CA LYS A 662 3.14 -7.70 18.36
C LYS A 662 4.09 -7.71 17.16
N ALA A 663 4.50 -8.87 16.64
CA ALA A 663 5.29 -9.03 15.43
C ALA A 663 4.42 -9.23 14.16
N ASN A 664 3.09 -9.26 14.32
CA ASN A 664 2.06 -9.54 13.31
C ASN A 664 1.96 -11.02 12.88
N ASN A 665 2.46 -11.98 13.66
CA ASN A 665 2.10 -13.38 13.47
C ASN A 665 0.69 -13.62 14.03
N PHE A 666 0.01 -14.67 13.54
CA PHE A 666 -1.37 -14.96 13.94
C PHE A 666 -1.64 -16.46 14.07
N SER A 667 -2.64 -16.79 14.88
CA SER A 667 -3.21 -18.14 14.97
C SER A 667 -4.73 -18.10 15.08
N ASP A 668 -5.35 -19.18 14.60
CA ASP A 668 -6.80 -19.33 14.53
C ASP A 668 -7.27 -20.56 15.33
N ASN A 669 -8.48 -20.50 15.85
CA ASN A 669 -9.21 -21.66 16.35
C ASN A 669 -10.71 -21.50 16.02
N SER A 670 -11.51 -22.57 16.14
CA SER A 670 -12.94 -22.49 15.83
C SER A 670 -13.81 -23.33 16.77
N ILE A 671 -15.06 -22.91 16.91
CA ILE A 671 -16.15 -23.62 17.61
C ILE A 671 -17.38 -23.61 16.70
N VAL A 672 -18.35 -24.52 16.92
CA VAL A 672 -19.63 -24.52 16.20
C VAL A 672 -20.75 -24.34 17.21
N ILE A 673 -21.69 -23.44 16.92
CA ILE A 673 -22.93 -23.29 17.68
C ILE A 673 -24.06 -23.93 16.89
N GLN A 674 -24.81 -24.80 17.55
CA GLN A 674 -26.00 -25.47 17.03
C GLN A 674 -27.23 -24.71 17.51
N VAL A 675 -28.05 -24.25 16.58
CA VAL A 675 -29.30 -23.53 16.86
C VAL A 675 -30.47 -24.41 16.46
N GLU A 676 -31.26 -24.84 17.44
CA GLU A 676 -32.47 -25.63 17.27
C GLU A 676 -33.69 -24.72 17.10
N ASP A 677 -34.72 -25.23 16.42
CA ASP A 677 -36.03 -24.59 16.22
C ASP A 677 -36.80 -24.34 17.55
#